data_AF-A0A0C3BA64-F1
#
_entry.id   AF-A0A0C3BA64-F1
#
_cell.length_a   1.000
_cell.length_b   1.000
_cell.length_c   1.000
_cell.angle_alpha   90.00
_cell.angle_beta   90.00
_cell.angle_gamma   90.00
#
_symmetry.space_group_name_H-M   'P 1'
#
loop_
_entity.id
_entity.type
_entity.pdbx_description
1 polymer ?
#
loop_
_entity_poly.entity_id
_entity_poly.type
_entity_poly.pdbx_seq_one_letter_code
_entity_poly.pdbx_strand_id
1 'polypeptide(L)'
;CPQPGINLPPNWKEDPDRWLYRRVLAYDGNFSNEHMRMRQPFLDASLTDGEGYVVGEHNYQYHLKHSVEIKQKSTCRNHKAHNTVDSLSSKLDATGSGVCACGRHGCYVPHSMADFQKGERQMNVDYSICNALNYHTEDLPDCLLIYDIGCQWWINFLLRLQRSHTLSIPEKMKLIVAVGSFHLGAHIPECFVLFSLHFVLGVGQLDGEILETLWAAFNKISPSARSMSKAHRREVYDDHMCDSNFKKMVGMGACICQFFISQNLTFSWATKEAYLALEKSLDQSKTQGWKRQEQQAMKERGELLRIFEVKADKAPTQAEIRLALTSQERKTGLNDGALQWLASGISLEKAQDKLRAEARQLSAHSSVSKRTAIATSRQKLGRKIEAFHAKGSAFLDVGDEFDDFPDDSIPSDASSDEGSNDDEEEEEEEEMAENPEGLRLAMPSSLGRECIVRIGLEALATQELELRKGQANDALEDLRLALGHKALLWRTKVRTAKNNKERTRAWDDIKTARRQVEKNVRHYHRARRALVALGADETIMTQYKVIGTDDLRLSGDVLDPSRLGQRNDTLAWFWRLGTNNSDQDNSWMEEFYRVNFLRAKARYDRWDEELKIVQHEMQWCVLYFEHQMEIWGERAQAATREGPRAYAHKQVAMWENFAIDGRRNFS
;
A
#
# COMPACT_ATOMS: atom_id res chain seq x y z
N CYS A 1 -19.68 -16.47 -5.77
CA CYS A 1 -19.18 -16.67 -4.39
C CYS A 1 -19.81 -17.95 -3.83
N PRO A 2 -19.10 -18.76 -3.03
CA PRO A 2 -19.57 -20.08 -2.59
C PRO A 2 -20.77 -19.94 -1.64
N GLN A 3 -21.84 -20.69 -1.90
CA GLN A 3 -23.10 -20.71 -1.15
C GLN A 3 -23.57 -22.17 -0.98
N PRO A 4 -23.42 -22.74 0.22
CA PRO A 4 -23.85 -24.11 0.50
C PRO A 4 -25.34 -24.34 0.20
N GLY A 5 -25.64 -25.46 -0.45
CA GLY A 5 -27.00 -25.80 -0.89
C GLY A 5 -27.50 -25.05 -2.13
N ILE A 6 -26.74 -24.08 -2.65
CA ILE A 6 -27.13 -23.26 -3.80
C ILE A 6 -26.21 -23.54 -4.99
N ASN A 7 -24.92 -23.27 -4.85
CA ASN A 7 -23.99 -23.30 -5.99
C ASN A 7 -22.69 -24.06 -5.71
N LEU A 8 -22.71 -24.93 -4.70
CA LEU A 8 -21.61 -25.85 -4.39
C LEU A 8 -21.99 -27.28 -4.78
N PRO A 9 -21.05 -28.07 -5.33
CA PRO A 9 -21.32 -29.48 -5.63
C PRO A 9 -21.58 -30.29 -4.35
N PRO A 10 -22.41 -31.34 -4.35
CA PRO A 10 -22.79 -32.05 -3.11
C PRO A 10 -21.63 -32.57 -2.26
N ASN A 11 -20.52 -32.95 -2.89
CA ASN A 11 -19.31 -33.47 -2.25
C ASN A 11 -18.26 -32.40 -1.91
N TRP A 12 -18.60 -31.11 -1.97
CA TRP A 12 -17.66 -30.01 -1.67
C TRP A 12 -17.01 -30.09 -0.28
N LYS A 13 -17.64 -30.80 0.66
CA LYS A 13 -17.12 -31.03 2.02
C LYS A 13 -15.92 -31.99 2.06
N GLU A 14 -15.76 -32.81 1.04
CA GLU A 14 -14.71 -33.84 0.94
C GLU A 14 -13.44 -33.32 0.25
N ASP A 15 -13.51 -32.13 -0.34
CA ASP A 15 -12.38 -31.51 -1.03
C ASP A 15 -11.23 -31.18 -0.05
N PRO A 16 -10.00 -31.65 -0.30
CA PRO A 16 -8.85 -31.34 0.55
C PRO A 16 -8.52 -29.84 0.57
N ASP A 17 -8.77 -29.12 -0.53
CA ASP A 17 -8.50 -27.68 -0.67
C ASP A 17 -9.67 -26.85 -0.14
N ARG A 18 -9.99 -27.05 1.15
CA ARG A 18 -11.09 -26.35 1.85
C ARG A 18 -11.04 -24.83 1.72
N TRP A 19 -9.86 -24.25 1.54
CA TRP A 19 -9.65 -22.80 1.37
C TRP A 19 -10.31 -22.23 0.11
N LEU A 20 -10.61 -23.06 -0.90
CA LEU A 20 -11.32 -22.62 -2.11
C LEU A 20 -12.75 -22.17 -1.77
N TYR A 21 -13.41 -22.84 -0.84
CA TYR A 21 -14.80 -22.59 -0.44
C TYR A 21 -14.95 -21.41 0.54
N ARG A 22 -13.91 -20.60 0.71
CA ARG A 22 -13.92 -19.43 1.59
C ARG A 22 -14.92 -18.38 1.11
N ARG A 23 -15.67 -17.81 2.06
CA ARG A 23 -16.43 -16.57 1.79
C ARG A 23 -15.49 -15.36 1.78
N VAL A 24 -15.60 -14.48 0.79
CA VAL A 24 -14.82 -13.23 0.72
C VAL A 24 -15.79 -12.05 0.78
N LEU A 25 -15.69 -11.24 1.83
CA LEU A 25 -16.50 -10.05 2.06
C LEU A 25 -15.61 -8.82 2.13
N ALA A 26 -16.08 -7.72 1.56
CA ALA A 26 -15.56 -6.38 1.81
C ALA A 26 -16.62 -5.59 2.58
N TYR A 27 -16.21 -4.78 3.54
CA TYR A 27 -17.05 -3.81 4.25
C TYR A 27 -16.45 -2.42 4.10
N ASP A 28 -17.31 -1.45 3.86
CA ASP A 28 -16.95 -0.04 3.79
C ASP A 28 -18.13 0.87 4.13
N GLY A 29 -17.81 2.07 4.61
CA GLY A 29 -18.74 3.10 5.03
C GLY A 29 -18.78 4.29 4.07
N ASN A 30 -19.99 4.70 3.70
CA ASN A 30 -20.21 5.82 2.79
C ASN A 30 -20.93 6.99 3.48
N PHE A 31 -20.19 8.08 3.69
CA PHE A 31 -20.66 9.30 4.33
C PHE A 31 -21.44 10.25 3.40
N SER A 32 -21.50 9.95 2.09
CA SER A 32 -22.34 10.70 1.15
C SER A 32 -23.82 10.27 1.23
N ASN A 33 -24.10 9.11 1.82
CA ASN A 33 -25.45 8.55 1.97
C ASN A 33 -26.21 9.16 3.16
N GLU A 34 -26.21 10.48 3.27
CA GLU A 34 -26.95 11.19 4.30
C GLU A 34 -28.47 11.09 4.11
N HIS A 35 -29.21 11.21 5.20
CA HIS A 35 -30.67 11.30 5.19
C HIS A 35 -31.17 12.39 6.13
N MET A 36 -32.07 13.24 5.63
CA MET A 36 -32.68 14.31 6.40
C MET A 36 -33.80 13.79 7.31
N ARG A 37 -33.93 14.39 8.50
CA ARG A 37 -35.04 14.06 9.41
C ARG A 37 -36.37 14.37 8.75
N MET A 38 -37.28 13.41 8.82
CA MET A 38 -38.66 13.60 8.40
C MET A 38 -39.41 14.53 9.36
N ARG A 39 -40.22 15.44 8.80
CA ARG A 39 -41.08 16.31 9.61
C ARG A 39 -42.23 15.54 10.27
N GLN A 40 -42.77 14.52 9.59
CA GLN A 40 -43.91 13.72 10.03
C GLN A 40 -43.63 12.22 9.78
N PRO A 41 -42.77 11.58 10.60
CA PRO A 41 -42.39 10.17 10.41
C PRO A 41 -43.55 9.19 10.58
N PHE A 42 -44.60 9.57 11.32
CA PHE A 42 -45.79 8.73 11.53
C PHE A 42 -46.67 8.56 10.28
N LEU A 43 -46.43 9.35 9.23
CA LEU A 43 -47.08 9.19 7.92
C LEU A 43 -46.28 8.30 6.97
N ASP A 44 -45.07 7.89 7.35
CA ASP A 44 -44.24 7.03 6.51
C ASP A 44 -44.83 5.62 6.49
N ALA A 45 -44.93 5.05 5.29
CA ALA A 45 -45.42 3.70 5.08
C ALA A 45 -44.40 2.96 4.21
N SER A 46 -44.01 1.77 4.66
CA SER A 46 -43.03 0.93 4.00
C SER A 46 -43.72 -0.21 3.27
N LEU A 47 -43.33 -0.45 2.02
CA LEU A 47 -43.77 -1.61 1.26
C LEU A 47 -43.07 -2.89 1.73
N THR A 48 -41.79 -2.78 2.08
CA THR A 48 -40.94 -3.87 2.60
C THR A 48 -39.97 -3.34 3.67
N ASP A 49 -39.82 -4.06 4.80
CA ASP A 49 -38.88 -3.70 5.88
C ASP A 49 -37.87 -4.82 6.10
N GLY A 50 -36.66 -4.63 5.58
CA GLY A 50 -35.60 -5.61 5.74
C GLY A 50 -35.81 -6.90 4.96
N GLU A 51 -36.42 -6.83 3.78
CA GLU A 51 -36.55 -7.95 2.82
C GLU A 51 -35.52 -7.85 1.67
N GLY A 52 -34.80 -6.73 1.57
CA GLY A 52 -33.77 -6.47 0.56
C GLY A 52 -32.35 -6.41 1.11
N TYR A 53 -31.59 -5.40 0.68
CA TYR A 53 -30.20 -5.16 1.07
C TYR A 53 -30.08 -4.29 2.31
N VAL A 54 -31.02 -3.38 2.52
CA VAL A 54 -31.09 -2.57 3.73
C VAL A 54 -31.62 -3.40 4.90
N VAL A 55 -31.03 -3.21 6.08
CA VAL A 55 -31.46 -3.88 7.32
C VAL A 55 -32.86 -3.44 7.74
N GLY A 56 -33.63 -4.37 8.32
CA GLY A 56 -34.95 -4.06 8.89
C GLY A 56 -34.87 -3.07 10.06
N GLU A 57 -35.79 -2.11 10.12
CA GLU A 57 -35.75 -1.03 11.11
C GLU A 57 -35.87 -1.55 12.53
N HIS A 58 -36.83 -2.44 12.78
CA HIS A 58 -37.16 -2.84 14.14
C HIS A 58 -35.96 -3.49 14.85
N ASN A 59 -35.38 -4.51 14.22
CA ASN A 59 -34.25 -5.26 14.78
C ASN A 59 -32.99 -4.40 14.86
N TYR A 60 -32.78 -3.51 13.88
CA TYR A 60 -31.62 -2.63 13.91
C TYR A 60 -31.72 -1.58 15.01
N GLN A 61 -32.87 -0.92 15.17
CA GLN A 61 -33.09 0.02 16.28
C GLN A 61 -33.01 -0.69 17.64
N TYR A 62 -33.49 -1.93 17.73
CA TYR A 62 -33.33 -2.74 18.94
C TYR A 62 -31.85 -2.96 19.27
N HIS A 63 -31.04 -3.37 18.28
CA HIS A 63 -29.59 -3.49 18.43
C HIS A 63 -28.94 -2.18 18.90
N LEU A 64 -29.20 -1.07 18.22
CA LEU A 64 -28.61 0.23 18.54
C LEU A 64 -28.95 0.72 19.97
N LYS A 65 -30.13 0.37 20.50
CA LYS A 65 -30.54 0.73 21.86
C LYS A 65 -29.85 -0.11 22.93
N HIS A 66 -29.51 -1.36 22.62
CA HIS A 66 -28.95 -2.31 23.59
C HIS A 66 -27.44 -2.49 23.45
N SER A 67 -26.83 -1.92 22.41
CA SER A 67 -25.38 -1.93 22.21
C SER A 67 -24.68 -0.75 22.86
N VAL A 68 -23.52 -1.04 23.45
CA VAL A 68 -22.66 -0.04 24.08
C VAL A 68 -21.54 0.32 23.12
N GLU A 69 -21.44 1.60 22.74
CA GLU A 69 -20.31 2.09 21.95
C GLU A 69 -19.08 2.28 22.83
N ILE A 70 -17.97 1.66 22.44
CA ILE A 70 -16.69 1.85 23.11
C ILE A 70 -15.78 2.61 22.14
N LYS A 71 -15.56 3.90 22.39
CA LYS A 71 -14.61 4.71 21.61
C LYS A 71 -13.20 4.13 21.78
N GLN A 72 -12.60 3.71 20.67
CA GLN A 72 -11.23 3.22 20.65
C GLN A 72 -10.31 4.29 20.05
N LYS A 73 -9.15 4.48 20.67
CA LYS A 73 -8.11 5.35 20.09
C LYS A 73 -7.44 4.58 18.95
N SER A 74 -7.36 5.21 17.78
CA SER A 74 -6.59 4.66 16.66
C SER A 74 -5.13 4.45 17.08
N THR A 75 -4.66 3.21 16.95
CA THR A 75 -3.25 2.83 17.15
C THR A 75 -2.42 2.94 15.86
N CYS A 76 -3.09 3.21 14.73
CA CYS A 76 -2.46 3.33 13.42
C CYS A 76 -2.19 4.81 13.05
N ARG A 77 -1.11 5.08 12.31
CA ARG A 77 -0.74 6.42 11.83
C ARG A 77 -1.83 6.93 10.86
N ASN A 78 -2.28 8.16 11.04
CA ASN A 78 -3.03 8.94 10.04
C ASN A 78 -4.34 8.35 9.46
N HIS A 79 -5.13 7.61 10.24
CA HIS A 79 -6.55 7.50 9.90
C HIS A 79 -7.30 8.77 10.33
N LYS A 80 -7.23 9.82 9.49
CA LYS A 80 -8.09 11.00 9.63
C LYS A 80 -9.58 10.66 9.45
N ALA A 81 -9.89 9.52 8.82
CA ALA A 81 -11.27 9.07 8.59
C ALA A 81 -12.06 8.85 9.90
N HIS A 82 -11.39 8.46 10.99
CA HIS A 82 -12.09 8.16 12.25
C HIS A 82 -12.20 9.36 13.22
N ASN A 83 -11.49 10.47 12.96
CA ASN A 83 -11.36 11.58 13.92
C ASN A 83 -12.22 12.81 13.60
N THR A 84 -13.03 12.79 12.55
CA THR A 84 -13.86 13.93 12.17
C THR A 84 -15.22 13.50 11.66
N VAL A 85 -16.17 13.13 12.53
CA VAL A 85 -17.62 13.45 12.40
C VAL A 85 -18.34 13.34 13.77
N ASP A 86 -17.87 14.02 14.81
CA ASP A 86 -18.69 14.25 16.03
C ASP A 86 -19.59 15.50 15.89
N SER A 87 -19.64 16.11 14.70
CA SER A 87 -20.57 17.21 14.43
C SER A 87 -21.95 16.65 14.09
N LEU A 88 -22.76 16.45 15.12
CA LEU A 88 -24.21 16.27 15.00
C LEU A 88 -24.78 17.44 14.18
N SER A 89 -25.05 17.23 12.89
CA SER A 89 -26.02 18.05 12.19
C SER A 89 -27.38 17.72 12.79
N SER A 90 -27.97 18.65 13.55
CA SER A 90 -29.31 18.50 14.15
C SER A 90 -30.43 18.17 13.14
N LYS A 91 -30.13 18.26 11.84
CA LYS A 91 -31.05 18.10 10.72
C LYS A 91 -31.03 16.70 10.08
N LEU A 92 -30.05 15.84 10.39
CA LEU A 92 -29.91 14.51 9.79
C LEU A 92 -30.44 13.39 10.71
N ASP A 93 -31.05 12.36 10.11
CA ASP A 93 -31.39 11.09 10.78
C ASP A 93 -30.29 10.03 10.53
N ALA A 94 -29.68 10.06 9.34
CA ALA A 94 -28.48 9.29 9.03
C ALA A 94 -27.38 10.20 8.47
N THR A 95 -26.14 10.02 8.93
CA THR A 95 -24.94 10.75 8.47
C THR A 95 -24.17 9.98 7.39
N GLY A 96 -24.71 8.85 6.94
CA GLY A 96 -24.05 7.90 6.04
C GLY A 96 -24.61 6.50 6.23
N SER A 97 -24.00 5.52 5.59
CA SER A 97 -24.36 4.10 5.70
C SER A 97 -23.17 3.21 5.38
N GLY A 98 -23.09 2.02 5.96
CA GLY A 98 -22.10 1.00 5.58
C GLY A 98 -22.76 -0.25 5.02
N VAL A 99 -22.05 -1.01 4.19
CA VAL A 99 -22.58 -2.23 3.56
C VAL A 99 -21.48 -3.28 3.38
N CYS A 100 -21.88 -4.55 3.32
CA CYS A 100 -21.00 -5.61 2.86
C CYS A 100 -21.27 -5.97 1.40
N ALA A 101 -20.22 -6.26 0.66
CA ALA A 101 -20.30 -6.84 -0.68
C ALA A 101 -19.36 -8.06 -0.80
N CYS A 102 -19.62 -8.96 -1.75
CA CYS A 102 -18.66 -10.01 -2.08
C CYS A 102 -17.38 -9.36 -2.61
N GLY A 103 -16.24 -9.62 -1.96
CA GLY A 103 -14.98 -8.98 -2.30
C GLY A 103 -14.52 -9.25 -3.74
N ARG A 104 -14.87 -10.43 -4.29
CA ARG A 104 -14.45 -10.85 -5.63
C ARG A 104 -15.31 -10.30 -6.76
N HIS A 105 -16.64 -10.34 -6.61
CA HIS A 105 -17.58 -10.01 -7.69
C HIS A 105 -18.30 -8.67 -7.48
N GLY A 106 -18.20 -8.09 -6.29
CA GLY A 106 -18.87 -6.85 -5.91
C GLY A 106 -20.39 -6.96 -5.87
N CYS A 107 -20.96 -8.14 -5.65
CA CYS A 107 -22.39 -8.26 -5.38
C CYS A 107 -22.65 -7.84 -3.93
N TYR A 108 -23.55 -6.87 -3.70
CA TYR A 108 -23.98 -6.50 -2.36
C TYR A 108 -24.59 -7.69 -1.63
N VAL A 109 -24.32 -7.82 -0.34
CA VAL A 109 -24.89 -8.88 0.49
C VAL A 109 -26.24 -8.40 1.03
N PRO A 110 -27.32 -9.17 0.85
CA PRO A 110 -28.63 -8.83 1.43
C PRO A 110 -28.57 -8.63 2.95
N HIS A 111 -29.44 -7.77 3.47
CA HIS A 111 -29.51 -7.37 4.88
C HIS A 111 -28.20 -6.86 5.49
N SER A 112 -27.27 -6.31 4.71
CA SER A 112 -26.01 -5.79 5.24
C SER A 112 -25.91 -4.27 5.22
N MET A 113 -26.76 -3.55 4.48
CA MET A 113 -26.68 -2.08 4.44
C MET A 113 -27.31 -1.48 5.69
N ALA A 114 -26.53 -0.73 6.46
CA ALA A 114 -26.92 -0.19 7.75
C ALA A 114 -26.61 1.31 7.88
N ASP A 115 -27.60 2.10 8.27
CA ASP A 115 -27.48 3.55 8.41
C ASP A 115 -26.64 3.95 9.63
N PHE A 116 -25.84 5.00 9.47
CA PHE A 116 -25.03 5.61 10.52
C PHE A 116 -25.81 6.74 11.20
N GLN A 117 -26.21 6.57 12.46
CA GLN A 117 -26.94 7.63 13.17
C GLN A 117 -26.02 8.79 13.59
N LYS A 118 -24.74 8.49 13.84
CA LYS A 118 -23.72 9.45 14.33
C LYS A 118 -22.33 9.03 13.87
N GLY A 119 -22.07 9.18 12.58
CA GLY A 119 -20.87 8.64 11.93
C GLY A 119 -20.82 7.10 12.00
N GLU A 120 -19.74 6.55 11.48
CA GLU A 120 -19.49 5.11 11.53
C GLU A 120 -19.07 4.71 12.94
N ARG A 121 -19.96 4.04 13.67
CA ARG A 121 -19.70 3.48 15.00
C ARG A 121 -19.52 1.98 14.91
N GLN A 122 -18.80 1.40 15.87
CA GLN A 122 -18.50 -0.03 15.87
C GLN A 122 -19.79 -0.88 15.90
N MET A 123 -20.83 -0.45 16.62
CA MET A 123 -22.14 -1.14 16.58
C MET A 123 -22.78 -1.16 15.18
N ASN A 124 -22.62 -0.08 14.39
CA ASN A 124 -23.17 -0.03 13.03
C ASN A 124 -22.45 -1.05 12.13
N VAL A 125 -21.12 -1.10 12.24
CA VAL A 125 -20.23 -2.00 11.50
C VAL A 125 -20.47 -3.46 11.88
N ASP A 126 -20.49 -3.76 13.18
CA ASP A 126 -20.68 -5.11 13.70
C ASP A 126 -22.02 -5.72 13.22
N TYR A 127 -23.10 -4.94 13.25
CA TYR A 127 -24.41 -5.40 12.78
C TYR A 127 -24.39 -5.73 11.27
N SER A 128 -23.83 -4.85 10.45
CA SER A 128 -23.70 -5.07 9.00
C SER A 128 -22.92 -6.35 8.69
N ILE A 129 -21.73 -6.49 9.29
CA ILE A 129 -20.83 -7.62 9.08
C ILE A 129 -21.44 -8.92 9.59
N CYS A 130 -22.05 -8.94 10.78
CA CYS A 130 -22.72 -10.13 11.30
C CYS A 130 -23.85 -10.60 10.37
N ASN A 131 -24.70 -9.70 9.86
CA ASN A 131 -25.73 -10.11 8.90
C ASN A 131 -25.10 -10.71 7.63
N ALA A 132 -24.05 -10.08 7.09
CA ALA A 132 -23.37 -10.59 5.92
C ALA A 132 -22.68 -11.95 6.16
N LEU A 133 -22.13 -12.16 7.35
CA LEU A 133 -21.50 -13.41 7.78
C LEU A 133 -22.50 -14.55 7.99
N ASN A 134 -23.78 -14.27 8.24
CA ASN A 134 -24.82 -15.30 8.38
C ASN A 134 -25.58 -15.56 7.07
N TYR A 135 -25.38 -14.73 6.03
CA TYR A 135 -26.10 -14.87 4.76
C TYR A 135 -25.52 -16.01 3.90
N HIS A 136 -26.18 -17.17 3.88
CA HIS A 136 -25.81 -18.36 3.07
C HIS A 136 -24.35 -18.81 3.22
N THR A 137 -23.90 -18.93 4.47
CA THR A 137 -22.52 -19.24 4.85
C THR A 137 -22.40 -20.42 5.83
N GLU A 138 -23.52 -21.06 6.18
CA GLU A 138 -23.52 -22.22 7.08
C GLU A 138 -22.58 -23.32 6.56
N ASP A 139 -21.81 -23.95 7.46
CA ASP A 139 -20.78 -24.96 7.14
C ASP A 139 -19.56 -24.50 6.32
N LEU A 140 -19.48 -23.24 5.86
CA LEU A 140 -18.27 -22.75 5.21
C LEU A 140 -17.09 -22.72 6.20
N PRO A 141 -15.87 -23.09 5.75
CA PRO A 141 -14.74 -23.27 6.65
C PRO A 141 -14.26 -21.94 7.26
N ASP A 142 -14.20 -20.89 6.45
CA ASP A 142 -13.73 -19.58 6.87
C ASP A 142 -14.31 -18.46 6.00
N CYS A 143 -14.15 -17.23 6.50
CA CYS A 143 -14.46 -16.00 5.78
C CYS A 143 -13.25 -15.06 5.83
N LEU A 144 -12.86 -14.52 4.68
CA LEU A 144 -11.99 -13.34 4.60
C LEU A 144 -12.88 -12.10 4.62
N LEU A 145 -12.62 -11.23 5.58
CA LEU A 145 -13.24 -9.92 5.70
C LEU A 145 -12.20 -8.84 5.43
N ILE A 146 -12.48 -8.02 4.42
CA ILE A 146 -11.65 -6.88 4.02
C ILE A 146 -12.32 -5.61 4.53
N TYR A 147 -11.57 -4.85 5.31
CA TYR A 147 -12.06 -3.60 5.90
C TYR A 147 -10.87 -2.68 6.17
N ASP A 148 -10.98 -1.42 5.77
CA ASP A 148 -9.96 -0.38 5.93
C ASP A 148 -9.35 -0.34 7.31
N ILE A 149 -10.19 -0.30 8.34
CA ILE A 149 -9.75 -0.29 9.74
C ILE A 149 -9.88 -1.66 10.40
N GLY A 150 -9.93 -2.73 9.60
CA GLY A 150 -10.03 -4.11 10.05
C GLY A 150 -8.97 -4.48 11.09
N CYS A 151 -7.76 -3.92 10.97
CA CYS A 151 -6.68 -4.12 11.94
C CYS A 151 -6.98 -3.58 13.34
N GLN A 152 -7.86 -2.57 13.47
CA GLN A 152 -8.30 -2.01 14.74
C GLN A 152 -9.62 -2.63 15.19
N TRP A 153 -10.57 -2.72 14.27
CA TRP A 153 -11.91 -3.25 14.51
C TRP A 153 -11.88 -4.67 15.08
N TRP A 154 -11.02 -5.54 14.52
CA TRP A 154 -10.94 -6.96 14.85
C TRP A 154 -10.52 -7.22 16.31
N ILE A 155 -9.72 -6.34 16.91
CA ILE A 155 -9.14 -6.51 18.25
C ILE A 155 -10.22 -6.78 19.30
N ASN A 156 -11.34 -6.06 19.21
CA ASN A 156 -12.42 -6.13 20.18
C ASN A 156 -13.72 -6.72 19.60
N PHE A 157 -13.72 -7.14 18.34
CA PHE A 157 -14.93 -7.67 17.70
C PHE A 157 -15.49 -8.89 18.42
N LEU A 158 -14.65 -9.89 18.74
CA LEU A 158 -15.11 -11.08 19.46
C LEU A 158 -15.65 -10.77 20.86
N LEU A 159 -15.07 -9.77 21.55
CA LEU A 159 -15.57 -9.31 22.85
C LEU A 159 -16.94 -8.63 22.71
N ARG A 160 -17.15 -7.81 21.66
CA ARG A 160 -18.44 -7.17 21.37
C ARG A 160 -19.49 -8.20 20.99
N LEU A 161 -19.11 -9.21 20.19
CA LEU A 161 -19.98 -10.32 19.82
C LEU A 161 -20.45 -11.10 21.05
N GLN A 162 -19.54 -11.49 21.95
CA GLN A 162 -19.86 -12.23 23.18
C GLN A 162 -20.77 -11.47 24.15
N ARG A 163 -20.68 -10.13 24.17
CA ARG A 163 -21.49 -9.27 25.04
C ARG A 163 -22.85 -8.92 24.44
N SER A 164 -23.03 -9.16 23.15
CA SER A 164 -24.25 -8.79 22.44
C SER A 164 -25.25 -9.94 22.46
N HIS A 165 -26.54 -9.61 22.61
CA HIS A 165 -27.65 -10.56 22.46
C HIS A 165 -28.28 -10.51 21.06
N THR A 166 -27.82 -9.59 20.20
CA THR A 166 -28.41 -9.35 18.87
C THR A 166 -27.46 -9.67 17.73
N LEU A 167 -26.22 -10.06 18.04
CA LEU A 167 -25.19 -10.38 17.06
C LEU A 167 -24.84 -11.86 17.17
N SER A 168 -24.69 -12.50 16.03
CA SER A 168 -24.21 -13.88 15.92
C SER A 168 -23.32 -14.01 14.69
N ILE A 169 -22.50 -15.06 14.66
CA ILE A 169 -21.79 -15.54 13.48
C ILE A 169 -21.95 -17.07 13.43
N PRO A 170 -21.77 -17.71 12.26
CA PRO A 170 -21.81 -19.17 12.19
C PRO A 170 -20.74 -19.80 13.11
N GLU A 171 -21.13 -20.73 13.99
CA GLU A 171 -20.29 -21.24 15.09
C GLU A 171 -18.93 -21.80 14.64
N LYS A 172 -18.87 -22.41 13.46
CA LYS A 172 -17.66 -23.08 12.93
C LYS A 172 -16.81 -22.20 12.03
N MET A 173 -17.26 -20.98 11.72
CA MET A 173 -16.59 -20.12 10.76
C MET A 173 -15.39 -19.42 11.38
N LYS A 174 -14.20 -19.66 10.82
CA LYS A 174 -13.02 -18.86 11.14
C LYS A 174 -13.05 -17.54 10.40
N LEU A 175 -12.89 -16.42 11.10
CA LEU A 175 -12.74 -15.11 10.46
C LEU A 175 -11.26 -14.77 10.25
N ILE A 176 -10.92 -14.35 9.05
CA ILE A 176 -9.61 -13.80 8.68
C ILE A 176 -9.86 -12.35 8.28
N VAL A 177 -9.11 -11.43 8.88
CA VAL A 177 -9.26 -9.99 8.61
C VAL A 177 -8.07 -9.50 7.79
N ALA A 178 -8.35 -8.70 6.77
CA ALA A 178 -7.36 -8.03 5.94
C ALA A 178 -7.77 -6.57 5.68
N VAL A 179 -6.82 -5.78 5.19
CA VAL A 179 -7.03 -4.39 4.79
C VAL A 179 -6.81 -4.27 3.29
N GLY A 180 -7.63 -3.46 2.60
CA GLY A 180 -7.50 -3.18 1.18
C GLY A 180 -6.10 -2.67 0.83
N SER A 181 -5.59 -3.05 -0.33
CA SER A 181 -4.19 -2.83 -0.73
C SER A 181 -3.84 -1.35 -0.82
N PHE A 182 -4.79 -0.50 -1.23
CA PHE A 182 -4.60 0.95 -1.29
C PHE A 182 -4.55 1.55 0.11
N HIS A 183 -5.53 1.20 0.95
CA HIS A 183 -5.65 1.71 2.31
C HIS A 183 -4.50 1.23 3.21
N LEU A 184 -3.99 0.02 3.00
CA LEU A 184 -2.89 -0.56 3.76
C LEU A 184 -1.61 0.30 3.71
N GLY A 185 -1.39 1.03 2.61
CA GLY A 185 -0.26 1.96 2.48
C GLY A 185 -0.29 3.14 3.47
N ALA A 186 -1.46 3.48 4.01
CA ALA A 186 -1.63 4.49 5.04
C ALA A 186 -1.42 3.94 6.46
N HIS A 187 -1.29 2.62 6.63
CA HIS A 187 -1.12 2.00 7.95
C HIS A 187 0.32 2.02 8.46
N ILE A 188 0.49 1.72 9.75
CA ILE A 188 1.82 1.46 10.34
C ILE A 188 2.46 0.22 9.70
N PRO A 189 3.80 0.16 9.64
CA PRO A 189 4.52 -0.93 8.98
C PRO A 189 4.09 -2.34 9.44
N GLU A 190 3.79 -2.52 10.73
CA GLU A 190 3.37 -3.81 11.29
C GLU A 190 2.07 -4.33 10.67
N CYS A 191 1.17 -3.43 10.25
CA CYS A 191 -0.06 -3.82 9.57
C CYS A 191 0.21 -4.44 8.20
N PHE A 192 1.27 -4.00 7.51
CA PHE A 192 1.61 -4.48 6.17
C PHE A 192 1.77 -6.00 6.14
N VAL A 193 2.41 -6.56 7.15
CA VAL A 193 2.63 -8.00 7.22
C VAL A 193 1.43 -8.76 7.73
N LEU A 194 0.75 -8.22 8.75
CA LEU A 194 -0.32 -8.93 9.45
C LEU A 194 -1.65 -8.96 8.66
N PHE A 195 -1.94 -7.88 7.91
CA PHE A 195 -3.24 -7.65 7.28
C PHE A 195 -3.19 -7.55 5.75
N SER A 196 -2.02 -7.73 5.12
CA SER A 196 -1.93 -7.75 3.65
C SER A 196 -2.58 -8.99 3.05
N LEU A 197 -3.38 -8.75 2.00
CA LEU A 197 -3.97 -9.79 1.15
C LEU A 197 -2.91 -10.68 0.50
N HIS A 198 -1.69 -10.16 0.26
CA HIS A 198 -0.58 -10.95 -0.29
C HIS A 198 -0.07 -12.04 0.66
N PHE A 199 -0.39 -11.98 1.95
CA PHE A 199 0.05 -12.95 2.96
C PHE A 199 -1.13 -13.74 3.57
N VAL A 200 -2.18 -13.94 2.77
CA VAL A 200 -3.33 -14.79 3.12
C VAL A 200 -3.52 -15.85 2.05
N LEU A 201 -3.39 -17.12 2.44
CA LEU A 201 -3.65 -18.29 1.59
C LEU A 201 -5.09 -18.27 1.09
N GLY A 202 -5.31 -18.43 -0.22
CA GLY A 202 -6.64 -18.59 -0.81
C GLY A 202 -7.35 -17.28 -1.14
N VAL A 203 -6.59 -16.20 -1.26
CA VAL A 203 -7.13 -14.88 -1.65
C VAL A 203 -7.10 -14.68 -3.16
N GLY A 204 -6.14 -15.31 -3.84
CA GLY A 204 -5.91 -15.06 -5.25
C GLY A 204 -5.40 -13.64 -5.51
N GLN A 205 -5.78 -13.08 -6.67
CA GLN A 205 -5.46 -11.70 -7.06
C GLN A 205 -6.63 -10.78 -6.73
N LEU A 206 -6.66 -10.33 -5.48
CA LEU A 206 -7.68 -9.43 -4.96
C LEU A 206 -7.01 -8.18 -4.35
N ASP A 207 -7.49 -7.00 -4.71
CA ASP A 207 -6.99 -5.73 -4.17
C ASP A 207 -7.73 -5.29 -2.90
N GLY A 208 -8.99 -5.66 -2.75
CA GLY A 208 -9.86 -5.28 -1.64
C GLY A 208 -10.63 -3.98 -1.83
N GLU A 209 -10.60 -3.37 -3.02
CA GLU A 209 -11.09 -2.01 -3.30
C GLU A 209 -12.47 -2.00 -4.00
N ILE A 210 -13.16 -3.15 -4.02
CA ILE A 210 -14.38 -3.34 -4.83
C ILE A 210 -15.52 -2.38 -4.44
N LEU A 211 -15.62 -2.02 -3.15
CA LEU A 211 -16.69 -1.17 -2.64
C LEU A 211 -16.56 0.28 -3.11
N GLU A 212 -15.35 0.79 -3.33
CA GLU A 212 -15.16 2.15 -3.85
C GLU A 212 -15.73 2.30 -5.27
N THR A 213 -15.58 1.25 -6.08
CA THR A 213 -16.19 1.20 -7.42
C THR A 213 -17.72 1.15 -7.33
N LEU A 214 -18.27 0.44 -6.34
CA LEU A 214 -19.70 0.35 -6.11
C LEU A 214 -20.28 1.69 -5.62
N TRP A 215 -19.57 2.37 -4.72
CA TRP A 215 -19.93 3.70 -4.24
C TRP A 215 -19.88 4.76 -5.32
N ALA A 216 -18.92 4.70 -6.25
CA ALA A 216 -18.88 5.64 -7.39
C ALA A 216 -20.18 5.60 -8.22
N ALA A 217 -20.80 4.43 -8.39
CA ALA A 217 -22.09 4.29 -9.05
C ALA A 217 -23.25 4.70 -8.13
N PHE A 218 -23.23 4.23 -6.87
CA PHE A 218 -24.31 4.46 -5.91
C PHE A 218 -24.43 5.94 -5.49
N ASN A 219 -23.32 6.68 -5.40
CA ASN A 219 -23.31 8.09 -5.02
C ASN A 219 -24.08 9.01 -5.98
N LYS A 220 -24.41 8.52 -7.19
CA LYS A 220 -25.26 9.25 -8.14
C LYS A 220 -26.71 9.38 -7.67
N ILE A 221 -27.18 8.46 -6.81
CA ILE A 221 -28.55 8.44 -6.29
C ILE A 221 -28.67 9.04 -4.88
N SER A 222 -27.55 9.15 -4.16
CA SER A 222 -27.56 9.64 -2.77
C SER A 222 -28.17 11.04 -2.63
N PRO A 223 -27.92 12.03 -3.52
CA PRO A 223 -28.54 13.34 -3.42
C PRO A 223 -30.07 13.34 -3.54
N SER A 224 -30.64 12.50 -4.41
CA SER A 224 -32.11 12.40 -4.55
C SER A 224 -32.72 11.66 -3.36
N ALA A 225 -32.05 10.59 -2.90
CA ALA A 225 -32.48 9.81 -1.74
C ALA A 225 -32.43 10.58 -0.41
N ARG A 226 -31.55 11.60 -0.30
CA ARG A 226 -31.32 12.37 0.93
C ARG A 226 -32.57 12.99 1.54
N SER A 227 -33.52 13.40 0.72
CA SER A 227 -34.76 14.10 1.13
C SER A 227 -36.01 13.24 1.09
N MET A 228 -35.90 11.98 0.66
CA MET A 228 -37.02 11.05 0.60
C MET A 228 -37.52 10.69 2.01
N SER A 229 -38.73 10.12 2.10
CA SER A 229 -39.12 9.44 3.32
C SER A 229 -38.17 8.28 3.62
N LYS A 230 -38.15 7.80 4.87
CA LYS A 230 -37.22 6.76 5.27
C LYS A 230 -37.54 5.45 4.56
N ALA A 231 -38.82 5.10 4.46
CA ALA A 231 -39.28 3.95 3.69
C ALA A 231 -38.89 4.04 2.21
N HIS A 232 -39.24 5.15 1.54
CA HIS A 232 -38.96 5.30 0.11
C HIS A 232 -37.46 5.30 -0.20
N ARG A 233 -36.61 5.91 0.66
CA ARG A 233 -35.14 5.85 0.51
C ARG A 233 -34.64 4.41 0.51
N ARG A 234 -35.16 3.55 1.39
CA ARG A 234 -34.76 2.14 1.47
C ARG A 234 -35.16 1.37 0.25
N GLU A 235 -36.41 1.55 -0.20
CA GLU A 235 -36.92 0.91 -1.40
C GLU A 235 -36.08 1.28 -2.63
N VAL A 236 -35.70 2.56 -2.75
CA VAL A 236 -34.79 3.03 -3.81
C VAL A 236 -33.41 2.40 -3.67
N TYR A 237 -32.85 2.32 -2.47
CA TYR A 237 -31.54 1.68 -2.25
C TYR A 237 -31.58 0.19 -2.58
N ASP A 238 -32.61 -0.53 -2.15
CA ASP A 238 -32.81 -1.94 -2.43
C ASP A 238 -32.95 -2.20 -3.94
N ASP A 239 -33.73 -1.38 -4.64
CA ASP A 239 -33.90 -1.48 -6.10
C ASP A 239 -32.56 -1.28 -6.83
N HIS A 240 -31.80 -0.24 -6.48
CA HIS A 240 -30.51 0.03 -7.10
C HIS A 240 -29.43 -1.02 -6.78
N MET A 241 -29.41 -1.55 -5.56
CA MET A 241 -28.52 -2.66 -5.20
C MET A 241 -28.93 -3.96 -5.91
N CYS A 242 -30.24 -4.20 -6.06
CA CYS A 242 -30.78 -5.33 -6.80
C CYS A 242 -30.39 -5.27 -8.28
N ASP A 243 -30.58 -4.12 -8.93
CA ASP A 243 -30.18 -3.88 -10.31
C ASP A 243 -28.66 -4.05 -10.49
N SER A 244 -27.84 -3.53 -9.55
CA SER A 244 -26.38 -3.71 -9.57
C SER A 244 -25.99 -5.19 -9.54
N ASN A 245 -26.58 -5.96 -8.62
CA ASN A 245 -26.36 -7.39 -8.49
C ASN A 245 -26.85 -8.16 -9.73
N PHE A 246 -28.03 -7.82 -10.26
CA PHE A 246 -28.57 -8.44 -11.46
C PHE A 246 -27.67 -8.21 -12.67
N LYS A 247 -27.20 -6.99 -12.91
CA LYS A 247 -26.25 -6.67 -13.99
C LYS A 247 -24.95 -7.45 -13.87
N LYS A 248 -24.42 -7.61 -12.65
CA LYS A 248 -23.24 -8.44 -12.38
C LYS A 248 -23.49 -9.90 -12.70
N MET A 249 -24.64 -10.43 -12.29
CA MET A 249 -25.02 -11.82 -12.57
C MET A 249 -25.15 -12.09 -14.08
N VAL A 250 -25.81 -11.21 -14.83
CA VAL A 250 -25.96 -11.34 -16.29
C VAL A 250 -24.61 -11.23 -17.00
N GLY A 251 -23.72 -10.36 -16.53
CA GLY A 251 -22.37 -10.20 -17.09
C GLY A 251 -21.34 -11.25 -16.64
N MET A 252 -21.70 -12.13 -15.70
CA MET A 252 -20.74 -12.98 -14.99
C MET A 252 -19.97 -13.92 -15.93
N GLY A 253 -20.67 -14.58 -16.85
CA GLY A 253 -20.05 -15.53 -17.80
C GLY A 253 -18.97 -14.87 -18.67
N ALA A 254 -19.30 -13.72 -19.27
CA ALA A 254 -18.35 -12.96 -20.08
C ALA A 254 -17.17 -12.45 -19.26
N CYS A 255 -17.42 -11.99 -18.02
CA CYS A 255 -16.39 -11.49 -17.13
C CYS A 255 -15.35 -12.57 -16.77
N ILE A 256 -15.83 -13.75 -16.38
CA ILE A 256 -14.99 -14.93 -16.07
C ILE A 256 -14.12 -15.33 -17.27
N CYS A 257 -14.70 -15.46 -18.47
CA CYS A 257 -13.93 -15.86 -19.65
C CYS A 257 -12.91 -14.81 -20.10
N GLN A 258 -13.33 -13.55 -20.22
CA GLN A 258 -12.53 -12.51 -20.84
C GLN A 258 -11.47 -11.94 -19.90
N PHE A 259 -11.86 -11.58 -18.68
CA PHE A 259 -10.96 -10.90 -17.74
C PHE A 259 -10.14 -11.87 -16.92
N PHE A 260 -10.75 -12.93 -16.41
CA PHE A 260 -10.03 -13.84 -15.51
C PHE A 260 -9.16 -14.85 -16.28
N ILE A 261 -9.64 -15.58 -17.29
CA ILE A 261 -8.78 -16.63 -17.91
C ILE A 261 -7.56 -16.05 -18.65
N SER A 262 -7.80 -15.13 -19.61
CA SER A 262 -6.78 -14.70 -20.56
C SER A 262 -5.60 -13.98 -19.89
N GLN A 263 -5.90 -13.14 -18.90
CA GLN A 263 -4.90 -12.38 -18.18
C GLN A 263 -4.24 -13.24 -17.09
N ASN A 264 -5.01 -14.04 -16.34
CA ASN A 264 -4.46 -14.79 -15.22
C ASN A 264 -3.44 -15.85 -15.67
N LEU A 265 -3.67 -16.52 -16.81
CA LEU A 265 -2.71 -17.48 -17.35
C LEU A 265 -1.37 -16.82 -17.69
N THR A 266 -1.43 -15.65 -18.35
CA THR A 266 -0.23 -14.90 -18.76
C THR A 266 0.59 -14.46 -17.54
N PHE A 267 -0.06 -13.86 -16.54
CA PHE A 267 0.62 -13.37 -15.34
C PHE A 267 1.08 -14.49 -14.41
N SER A 268 0.30 -15.57 -14.29
CA SER A 268 0.72 -16.76 -13.53
C SER A 268 1.99 -17.37 -14.09
N TRP A 269 2.06 -17.55 -15.42
CA TRP A 269 3.28 -18.05 -16.05
C TRP A 269 4.48 -17.11 -15.86
N ALA A 270 4.30 -15.81 -16.06
CA ALA A 270 5.37 -14.82 -15.90
C ALA A 270 5.90 -14.76 -14.45
N THR A 271 5.01 -14.81 -13.45
CA THR A 271 5.41 -14.79 -12.04
C THR A 271 6.06 -16.10 -11.61
N LYS A 272 5.59 -17.24 -12.15
CA LYS A 272 6.22 -18.55 -11.98
C LYS A 272 7.65 -18.57 -12.52
N GLU A 273 7.85 -18.06 -13.74
CA GLU A 273 9.17 -18.00 -14.35
C GLU A 273 10.13 -17.14 -13.52
N ALA A 274 9.67 -15.95 -13.10
CA ALA A 274 10.47 -15.05 -12.26
C ALA A 274 10.84 -15.69 -10.90
N TYR A 275 9.89 -16.37 -10.26
CA TYR A 275 10.11 -17.08 -9.00
C TYR A 275 11.09 -18.25 -9.16
N LEU A 276 10.92 -19.10 -10.17
CA LEU A 276 11.80 -20.24 -10.43
C LEU A 276 13.22 -19.79 -10.84
N ALA A 277 13.33 -18.70 -11.60
CA ALA A 277 14.62 -18.11 -11.93
C ALA A 277 15.34 -17.62 -10.66
N LEU A 278 14.60 -16.99 -9.74
CA LEU A 278 15.14 -16.57 -8.45
C LEU A 278 15.56 -17.77 -7.60
N GLU A 279 14.73 -18.81 -7.50
CA GLU A 279 15.03 -20.04 -6.75
C GLU A 279 16.31 -20.71 -7.25
N LYS A 280 16.48 -20.84 -8.58
CA LYS A 280 17.68 -21.43 -9.19
C LYS A 280 18.95 -20.62 -8.95
N SER A 281 18.82 -19.32 -8.71
CA SER A 281 19.96 -18.41 -8.50
C SER A 281 20.44 -18.35 -7.05
N LEU A 282 19.72 -18.99 -6.12
CA LEU A 282 19.98 -18.97 -4.68
C LEU A 282 20.35 -20.37 -4.18
N ASP A 283 20.98 -20.44 -3.01
CA ASP A 283 21.31 -21.71 -2.37
C ASP A 283 20.05 -22.53 -2.03
N GLN A 284 20.06 -23.81 -2.41
CA GLN A 284 18.89 -24.69 -2.28
C GLN A 284 18.58 -25.02 -0.81
N SER A 285 19.61 -25.17 0.03
CA SER A 285 19.41 -25.46 1.46
C SER A 285 18.72 -24.28 2.16
N LYS A 286 19.17 -23.04 1.87
CA LYS A 286 18.56 -21.81 2.40
C LYS A 286 17.12 -21.62 1.93
N THR A 287 16.87 -21.72 0.63
CA THR A 287 15.52 -21.55 0.07
C THR A 287 14.53 -22.58 0.61
N GLN A 288 14.93 -23.84 0.80
CA GLN A 288 14.11 -24.86 1.48
C GLN A 288 13.84 -24.53 2.95
N GLY A 289 14.83 -23.98 3.66
CA GLY A 289 14.65 -23.45 5.02
C GLY A 289 13.59 -22.35 5.06
N TRP A 290 13.69 -21.35 4.18
CA TRP A 290 12.76 -20.24 4.11
C TRP A 290 11.34 -20.68 3.73
N LYS A 291 11.19 -21.64 2.80
CA LYS A 291 9.87 -22.22 2.46
C LYS A 291 9.20 -22.86 3.68
N ARG A 292 9.94 -23.61 4.50
CA ARG A 292 9.40 -24.23 5.72
C ARG A 292 8.96 -23.18 6.74
N GLN A 293 9.76 -22.14 6.94
CA GLN A 293 9.41 -21.06 7.86
C GLN A 293 8.20 -20.25 7.35
N GLU A 294 8.08 -20.03 6.04
CA GLU A 294 6.92 -19.37 5.44
C GLU A 294 5.65 -20.20 5.59
N GLN A 295 5.71 -21.51 5.34
CA GLN A 295 4.57 -22.41 5.57
C GLN A 295 4.09 -22.37 7.02
N GLN A 296 5.02 -22.36 7.98
CA GLN A 296 4.70 -22.22 9.39
C GLN A 296 4.07 -20.85 9.69
N ALA A 297 4.66 -19.77 9.18
CA ALA A 297 4.16 -18.41 9.36
C ALA A 297 2.75 -18.23 8.78
N MET A 298 2.46 -18.80 7.61
CA MET A 298 1.14 -18.73 6.98
C MET A 298 0.07 -19.51 7.76
N LYS A 299 0.45 -20.61 8.43
CA LYS A 299 -0.45 -21.43 9.24
C LYS A 299 -0.76 -20.81 10.60
N GLU A 300 0.28 -20.42 11.34
CA GLU A 300 0.16 -19.91 12.72
C GLU A 300 -0.19 -18.41 12.76
N ARG A 301 0.19 -17.66 11.71
CA ARG A 301 0.02 -16.21 11.59
C ARG A 301 0.65 -15.44 12.76
N GLY A 302 0.21 -14.20 12.99
CA GLY A 302 0.73 -13.32 14.05
C GLY A 302 2.17 -12.89 13.79
N GLU A 303 2.97 -12.83 14.84
CA GLU A 303 4.37 -12.38 14.79
C GLU A 303 5.24 -13.18 13.80
N LEU A 304 4.89 -14.43 13.52
CA LEU A 304 5.64 -15.26 12.57
C LEU A 304 5.56 -14.72 11.13
N LEU A 305 4.50 -13.98 10.78
CA LEU A 305 4.39 -13.34 9.47
C LEU A 305 5.50 -12.30 9.25
N ARG A 306 6.17 -11.79 10.31
CA ARG A 306 7.33 -10.88 10.18
C ARG A 306 8.51 -11.48 9.44
N ILE A 307 8.44 -12.75 9.04
CA ILE A 307 9.30 -13.30 8.00
C ILE A 307 9.18 -12.55 6.66
N PHE A 308 8.10 -11.82 6.38
CA PHE A 308 8.04 -10.97 5.18
C PHE A 308 8.72 -9.61 5.34
N GLU A 309 9.29 -9.32 6.51
CA GLU A 309 10.08 -8.14 6.84
C GLU A 309 11.58 -8.43 6.91
N VAL A 310 12.37 -7.39 6.65
CA VAL A 310 13.83 -7.41 6.83
C VAL A 310 14.11 -7.20 8.31
N LYS A 311 14.75 -8.17 8.97
CA LYS A 311 15.17 -8.04 10.37
C LYS A 311 16.53 -7.35 10.41
N ALA A 312 16.53 -6.02 10.37
CA ALA A 312 17.72 -5.23 10.63
C ALA A 312 17.37 -4.15 11.65
N ASP A 313 18.17 -4.02 12.71
CA ASP A 313 18.10 -2.87 13.61
C ASP A 313 18.43 -1.62 12.80
N LYS A 314 17.38 -0.89 12.42
CA LYS A 314 17.52 0.30 11.58
C LYS A 314 18.08 1.42 12.43
N ALA A 315 19.11 2.07 11.90
CA ALA A 315 19.54 3.36 12.43
C ALA A 315 18.38 4.37 12.31
N PRO A 316 18.19 5.28 13.28
CA PRO A 316 17.06 6.18 13.30
C PRO A 316 17.06 7.10 12.07
N THR A 317 15.88 7.23 11.46
CA THR A 317 15.67 8.06 10.26
C THR A 317 15.74 9.54 10.59
N GLN A 318 15.94 10.40 9.59
CA GLN A 318 15.91 11.85 9.79
C GLN A 318 14.60 12.33 10.44
N ALA A 319 13.47 11.70 10.09
CA ALA A 319 12.16 12.04 10.63
C ALA A 319 12.03 11.65 12.12
N GLU A 320 12.56 10.50 12.52
CA GLU A 320 12.55 10.04 13.92
C GLU A 320 13.47 10.88 14.80
N ILE A 321 14.69 11.19 14.31
CA ILE A 321 15.61 12.09 15.01
C ILE A 321 14.97 13.47 15.17
N ARG A 322 14.35 14.00 14.11
CA ARG A 322 13.63 15.29 14.18
C ARG A 322 12.52 15.26 15.23
N LEU A 323 11.72 14.19 15.29
CA LEU A 323 10.65 14.06 16.29
C LEU A 323 11.22 14.03 17.72
N ALA A 324 12.32 13.30 17.93
CA ALA A 324 13.01 13.25 19.21
C ALA A 324 13.54 14.64 19.61
N LEU A 325 14.16 15.36 18.67
CA LEU A 325 14.68 16.71 18.90
C LEU A 325 13.58 17.74 19.17
N THR A 326 12.44 17.70 18.46
CA THR A 326 11.31 18.60 18.71
C THR A 326 10.76 18.45 20.14
N SER A 327 10.76 17.25 20.70
CA SER A 327 10.36 17.03 22.11
C SER A 327 11.34 17.65 23.13
N GLN A 328 12.58 17.92 22.70
CA GLN A 328 13.67 18.47 23.51
C GLN A 328 13.92 19.97 23.27
N GLU A 329 13.45 20.56 22.16
CA GLU A 329 13.64 21.97 21.78
C GLU A 329 13.25 22.95 22.91
N ARG A 330 12.17 22.65 23.67
CA ARG A 330 11.72 23.48 24.81
C ARG A 330 12.70 23.50 25.99
N LYS A 331 13.60 22.53 26.08
CA LYS A 331 14.57 22.39 27.18
C LYS A 331 15.93 23.01 26.86
N THR A 332 16.26 23.17 25.58
CA THR A 332 17.58 23.64 25.12
C THR A 332 17.66 25.16 24.92
N GLY A 333 16.57 25.90 25.13
CA GLY A 333 16.57 27.37 25.09
C GLY A 333 16.73 27.99 23.70
N LEU A 334 16.54 27.22 22.63
CA LEU A 334 16.59 27.70 21.24
C LEU A 334 15.26 28.37 20.83
N ASN A 335 15.32 29.31 19.88
CA ASN A 335 14.14 29.98 19.33
C ASN A 335 13.17 28.97 18.69
N ASP A 336 11.87 29.12 18.97
CA ASP A 336 10.81 28.24 18.49
C ASP A 336 10.83 28.20 16.94
N GLY A 337 11.06 27.02 16.35
CA GLY A 337 11.09 26.82 14.89
C GLY A 337 12.47 26.71 14.23
N ALA A 338 13.57 26.77 14.97
CA ALA A 338 14.93 26.62 14.43
C ALA A 338 15.17 25.23 13.78
N LEU A 339 14.71 24.14 14.39
CA LEU A 339 14.83 22.78 13.82
C LEU A 339 13.99 22.62 12.54
N GLN A 340 12.81 23.24 12.49
CA GLN A 340 11.97 23.27 11.30
C GLN A 340 12.68 23.97 10.14
N TRP A 341 13.37 25.07 10.44
CA TRP A 341 14.17 25.81 9.48
C TRP A 341 15.34 24.94 8.96
N LEU A 342 16.15 24.35 9.84
CA LEU A 342 17.25 23.43 9.45
C LEU A 342 16.75 22.26 8.57
N ALA A 343 15.66 21.60 8.96
CA ALA A 343 15.08 20.51 8.18
C ALA A 343 14.57 20.98 6.80
N SER A 344 14.09 22.22 6.70
CA SER A 344 13.71 22.83 5.42
C SER A 344 14.92 23.11 4.53
N GLY A 345 16.05 23.52 5.10
CA GLY A 345 17.32 23.69 4.38
C GLY A 345 17.82 22.38 3.78
N ILE A 346 17.85 21.30 4.56
CA ILE A 346 18.21 19.95 4.06
C ILE A 346 17.26 19.50 2.91
N SER A 347 15.97 19.83 3.03
CA SER A 347 15.00 19.53 1.96
C SER A 347 15.24 20.35 0.69
N LEU A 348 15.71 21.60 0.82
CA LEU A 348 16.08 22.46 -0.31
C LEU A 348 17.34 21.97 -1.01
N GLU A 349 18.36 21.51 -0.28
CA GLU A 349 19.55 20.89 -0.89
C GLU A 349 19.17 19.68 -1.77
N LYS A 350 18.21 18.87 -1.31
CA LYS A 350 17.69 17.73 -2.09
C LYS A 350 16.97 18.19 -3.34
N ALA A 351 16.26 19.33 -3.29
CA ALA A 351 15.63 19.94 -4.46
C ALA A 351 16.67 20.52 -5.44
N GLN A 352 17.74 21.15 -4.94
CA GLN A 352 18.87 21.62 -5.75
C GLN A 352 19.54 20.45 -6.48
N ASP A 353 19.79 19.33 -5.81
CA ASP A 353 20.35 18.13 -6.44
C ASP A 353 19.49 17.54 -7.54
N LYS A 354 18.19 17.46 -7.29
CA LYS A 354 17.24 16.97 -8.29
C LYS A 354 17.27 17.86 -9.52
N LEU A 355 17.21 19.18 -9.33
CA LEU A 355 17.23 20.14 -10.43
C LEU A 355 18.57 20.10 -11.18
N ARG A 356 19.71 19.98 -10.48
CA ARG A 356 21.03 19.83 -11.10
C ARG A 356 21.12 18.57 -11.96
N ALA A 357 20.55 17.46 -11.50
CA ALA A 357 20.51 16.22 -12.28
C ALA A 357 19.59 16.32 -13.51
N GLU A 358 18.47 17.05 -13.42
CA GLU A 358 17.57 17.31 -14.55
C GLU A 358 18.19 18.30 -15.55
N ALA A 359 18.88 19.34 -15.06
CA ALA A 359 19.59 20.31 -15.89
C ALA A 359 20.72 19.67 -16.70
N ARG A 360 21.48 18.72 -16.11
CA ARG A 360 22.52 17.95 -16.83
C ARG A 360 21.98 17.05 -17.95
N GLN A 361 20.67 16.79 -18.00
CA GLN A 361 20.04 16.04 -19.08
C GLN A 361 19.53 16.94 -20.21
N LEU A 362 19.66 18.26 -20.08
CA LEU A 362 19.40 19.18 -21.17
C LEU A 362 20.53 19.12 -22.18
N SER A 363 20.15 19.08 -23.45
CA SER A 363 21.03 19.22 -24.61
C SER A 363 20.52 20.32 -25.54
N ALA A 364 21.34 20.74 -26.49
CA ALA A 364 20.97 21.69 -27.55
C ALA A 364 19.72 21.25 -28.35
N HIS A 365 19.39 19.96 -28.36
CA HIS A 365 18.22 19.38 -29.04
C HIS A 365 17.02 19.06 -28.12
N SER A 366 17.07 19.45 -26.84
CA SER A 366 15.97 19.21 -25.90
C SER A 366 14.73 20.04 -26.25
N SER A 367 13.54 19.43 -26.13
CA SER A 367 12.28 20.07 -26.50
C SER A 367 12.02 21.36 -25.71
N VAL A 368 11.33 22.31 -26.34
CA VAL A 368 10.92 23.59 -25.72
C VAL A 368 10.18 23.34 -24.39
N SER A 369 9.28 22.35 -24.36
CA SER A 369 8.56 21.96 -23.14
C SER A 369 9.49 21.54 -21.99
N LYS A 370 10.57 20.79 -22.25
CA LYS A 370 11.54 20.41 -21.23
C LYS A 370 12.34 21.62 -20.71
N ARG A 371 12.74 22.53 -21.61
CA ARG A 371 13.43 23.77 -21.25
C ARG A 371 12.55 24.67 -20.37
N THR A 372 11.28 24.85 -20.75
CA THR A 372 10.31 25.63 -19.94
C THR A 372 10.07 25.01 -18.57
N ALA A 373 10.02 23.67 -18.48
CA ALA A 373 9.85 22.98 -17.20
C ALA A 373 11.03 23.21 -16.23
N ILE A 374 12.27 23.20 -16.75
CA ILE A 374 13.47 23.48 -15.95
C ILE A 374 13.54 24.95 -15.55
N ALA A 375 13.25 25.89 -16.46
CA ALA A 375 13.17 27.32 -16.14
C ALA A 375 12.13 27.61 -15.03
N THR A 376 10.94 26.99 -15.13
CA THR A 376 9.90 27.10 -14.09
C THR A 376 10.37 26.52 -12.75
N SER A 377 11.13 25.42 -12.79
CA SER A 377 11.67 24.77 -11.59
C SER A 377 12.77 25.62 -10.94
N ARG A 378 13.65 26.25 -11.75
CA ARG A 378 14.64 27.25 -11.29
C ARG A 378 13.97 28.41 -10.57
N GLN A 379 12.94 29.03 -11.17
CA GLN A 379 12.22 30.14 -10.55
C GLN A 379 11.56 29.74 -9.21
N LYS A 380 10.92 28.56 -9.17
CA LYS A 380 10.31 28.04 -7.93
C LYS A 380 11.35 27.76 -6.85
N LEU A 381 12.54 27.29 -7.24
CA LEU A 381 13.63 27.00 -6.31
C LEU A 381 14.23 28.29 -5.78
N GLY A 382 14.53 29.28 -6.64
CA GLY A 382 15.03 30.60 -6.25
C GLY A 382 14.15 31.28 -5.19
N ARG A 383 12.82 31.34 -5.44
CA ARG A 383 11.87 31.90 -4.45
C ARG A 383 11.88 31.19 -3.10
N LYS A 384 12.14 29.88 -3.09
CA LYS A 384 12.22 29.11 -1.83
C LYS A 384 13.54 29.36 -1.10
N ILE A 385 14.65 29.55 -1.83
CA ILE A 385 15.96 29.89 -1.27
C ILE A 385 15.90 31.29 -0.64
N GLU A 386 15.35 32.28 -1.34
CA GLU A 386 15.13 33.63 -0.81
C GLU A 386 14.30 33.59 0.48
N ALA A 387 13.17 32.87 0.47
CA ALA A 387 12.33 32.71 1.65
C ALA A 387 13.03 31.96 2.80
N PHE A 388 13.98 31.08 2.49
CA PHE A 388 14.78 30.35 3.46
C PHE A 388 15.83 31.26 4.11
N HIS A 389 16.55 32.07 3.33
CA HIS A 389 17.52 33.05 3.83
C HIS A 389 16.83 34.17 4.63
N ALA A 390 15.68 34.67 4.18
CA ALA A 390 14.90 35.67 4.91
C ALA A 390 14.40 35.17 6.29
N LYS A 391 14.19 33.86 6.45
CA LYS A 391 13.90 33.26 7.77
C LYS A 391 15.17 32.96 8.57
N GLY A 392 16.28 32.69 7.88
CA GLY A 392 17.58 32.40 8.46
C GLY A 392 18.15 33.58 9.24
N SER A 393 17.89 34.82 8.83
CA SER A 393 18.33 36.03 9.57
C SER A 393 17.80 36.14 11.00
N ALA A 394 16.70 35.44 11.34
CA ALA A 394 16.20 35.37 12.71
C ALA A 394 16.97 34.37 13.60
N PHE A 395 17.80 33.51 13.00
CA PHE A 395 18.54 32.44 13.69
C PHE A 395 20.06 32.59 13.55
N LEU A 396 20.51 33.17 12.44
CA LEU A 396 21.90 33.44 12.09
C LEU A 396 22.11 34.95 12.22
N ASP A 397 22.65 35.42 13.35
CA ASP A 397 23.09 36.82 13.53
C ASP A 397 24.46 37.01 12.88
N VAL A 398 24.51 36.72 11.58
CA VAL A 398 25.70 36.84 10.74
C VAL A 398 25.47 38.10 9.94
N GLY A 399 26.25 39.16 10.19
CA GLY A 399 26.24 40.36 9.34
C GLY A 399 26.72 40.08 7.92
N ASP A 400 27.23 41.09 7.22
CA ASP A 400 27.74 41.00 5.82
C ASP A 400 28.96 40.07 5.61
N GLU A 401 29.34 39.21 6.58
CA GLU A 401 30.49 38.30 6.50
C GLU A 401 30.23 36.98 5.72
N PHE A 402 29.10 36.86 5.00
CA PHE A 402 28.80 35.64 4.22
C PHE A 402 29.56 35.54 2.90
N ASP A 403 30.14 36.65 2.41
CA ASP A 403 30.74 36.78 1.07
C ASP A 403 32.24 36.41 0.98
N ASP A 404 32.93 36.11 2.10
CA ASP A 404 34.41 36.07 2.13
C ASP A 404 35.05 34.67 2.29
N PHE A 405 34.31 33.57 2.06
CA PHE A 405 34.88 32.21 2.11
C PHE A 405 35.07 31.59 0.72
N PRO A 406 36.25 30.98 0.43
CA PRO A 406 36.55 30.44 -0.89
C PRO A 406 35.62 29.32 -1.33
N ASP A 407 35.39 29.26 -2.65
CA ASP A 407 34.55 28.31 -3.38
C ASP A 407 34.97 26.85 -3.14
N ASP A 408 34.16 26.11 -2.37
CA ASP A 408 34.24 24.65 -2.26
C ASP A 408 33.41 24.02 -3.39
N SER A 409 33.83 24.29 -4.63
CA SER A 409 33.34 23.58 -5.81
C SER A 409 33.43 22.08 -5.54
N ILE A 410 32.29 21.40 -5.62
CA ILE A 410 32.25 19.93 -5.57
C ILE A 410 33.20 19.46 -6.67
N PRO A 411 34.26 18.68 -6.37
CA PRO A 411 35.08 18.11 -7.42
C PRO A 411 34.16 17.39 -8.38
N SER A 412 34.15 17.88 -9.62
CA SER A 412 33.55 17.21 -10.75
C SER A 412 34.28 15.88 -10.90
N ASP A 413 33.76 14.83 -10.27
CA ASP A 413 34.28 13.49 -10.50
C ASP A 413 33.86 13.10 -11.91
N ALA A 414 34.79 13.32 -12.84
CA ALA A 414 34.75 12.88 -14.21
C ALA A 414 34.77 11.35 -14.22
N SER A 415 33.61 10.72 -14.03
CA SER A 415 33.45 9.33 -14.42
C SER A 415 33.31 9.29 -15.94
N SER A 416 34.42 8.94 -16.59
CA SER A 416 34.57 8.62 -18.00
C SER A 416 33.36 7.86 -18.57
N ASP A 417 32.60 8.53 -19.43
CA ASP A 417 31.83 7.88 -20.48
C ASP A 417 32.70 8.00 -21.74
N GLU A 418 33.51 6.97 -22.00
CA GLU A 418 34.18 6.83 -23.29
C GLU A 418 33.11 6.59 -24.36
N GLY A 419 32.75 7.69 -25.03
CA GLY A 419 31.94 7.71 -26.24
C GLY A 419 32.41 8.88 -27.08
N SER A 420 33.42 8.63 -27.91
CA SER A 420 33.95 9.56 -28.90
C SER A 420 32.83 10.23 -29.69
N ASN A 421 32.82 11.55 -29.71
CA ASN A 421 32.58 12.34 -30.92
C ASN A 421 33.25 13.70 -30.69
N ASP A 422 34.31 13.93 -31.45
CA ASP A 422 34.91 15.25 -31.66
C ASP A 422 33.88 16.11 -32.37
N ASP A 423 33.36 17.13 -31.69
CA ASP A 423 32.83 18.33 -32.32
C ASP A 423 33.21 19.49 -31.39
N GLU A 424 34.20 20.26 -31.83
CA GLU A 424 34.60 21.54 -31.24
C GLU A 424 33.45 22.55 -31.48
N GLU A 425 32.69 22.88 -30.44
CA GLU A 425 31.76 24.03 -30.47
C GLU A 425 32.22 25.08 -29.47
N GLU A 426 32.41 26.29 -29.98
CA GLU A 426 32.90 27.49 -29.30
C GLU A 426 32.00 27.86 -28.10
N GLU A 427 32.59 27.97 -26.91
CA GLU A 427 31.91 28.47 -25.71
C GLU A 427 31.68 29.99 -25.84
N GLU A 428 30.44 30.40 -26.16
CA GLU A 428 30.00 31.77 -25.91
C GLU A 428 29.93 31.99 -24.39
N GLU A 429 30.85 32.81 -23.87
CA GLU A 429 30.83 33.33 -22.49
C GLU A 429 29.61 34.27 -22.30
N GLU A 430 28.41 33.70 -22.13
CA GLU A 430 27.29 34.42 -21.51
C GLU A 430 27.60 34.58 -20.01
N GLU A 431 27.62 35.83 -19.50
CA GLU A 431 27.70 36.16 -18.06
C GLU A 431 26.70 35.30 -17.26
N MET A 432 27.20 34.20 -16.68
CA MET A 432 26.38 33.20 -16.01
C MET A 432 25.89 33.75 -14.66
N ALA A 433 24.68 34.32 -14.66
CA ALA A 433 23.92 34.48 -13.43
C ALA A 433 23.89 33.13 -12.68
N GLU A 434 24.34 33.11 -11.42
CA GLU A 434 24.39 31.88 -10.63
C GLU A 434 23.02 31.20 -10.59
N ASN A 435 22.93 30.03 -11.23
CA ASN A 435 21.69 29.27 -11.26
C ASN A 435 21.30 28.85 -9.82
N PRO A 436 20.00 28.81 -9.47
CA PRO A 436 19.55 28.56 -8.09
C PRO A 436 19.91 27.16 -7.56
N GLU A 437 20.17 26.20 -8.45
CA GLU A 437 20.75 24.91 -8.09
C GLU A 437 22.23 24.96 -7.67
N GLY A 438 22.97 26.02 -7.99
CA GLY A 438 24.36 26.25 -7.57
C GLY A 438 24.51 27.02 -6.26
N LEU A 439 23.49 27.82 -5.90
CA LEU A 439 23.52 28.69 -4.71
C LEU A 439 23.76 27.91 -3.40
N ARG A 440 24.66 28.43 -2.57
CA ARG A 440 24.89 27.88 -1.22
C ARG A 440 23.75 28.28 -0.29
N LEU A 441 23.32 27.34 0.56
CA LEU A 441 22.29 27.62 1.57
C LEU A 441 22.94 28.02 2.88
N ALA A 442 22.52 29.15 3.45
CA ALA A 442 23.01 29.62 4.73
C ALA A 442 22.56 28.69 5.88
N MET A 443 23.43 27.75 6.27
CA MET A 443 23.25 26.81 7.38
C MET A 443 24.55 26.68 8.18
N PRO A 444 24.50 26.28 9.47
CA PRO A 444 25.71 26.09 10.28
C PRO A 444 26.77 25.21 9.61
N SER A 445 26.40 24.12 8.94
CA SER A 445 27.33 23.27 8.19
C SER A 445 28.05 23.95 7.02
N SER A 446 27.53 25.07 6.53
CA SER A 446 28.18 25.92 5.52
C SER A 446 29.17 26.93 6.11
N LEU A 447 29.11 27.24 7.41
CA LEU A 447 29.96 28.25 8.05
C LEU A 447 31.28 27.70 8.60
N GLY A 448 31.35 26.38 8.83
CA GLY A 448 32.53 25.73 9.41
C GLY A 448 32.68 25.97 10.92
N ARG A 449 33.42 25.09 11.60
CA ARG A 449 33.52 25.03 13.07
C ARG A 449 34.02 26.33 13.72
N GLU A 450 35.01 26.98 13.12
CA GLU A 450 35.60 28.20 13.67
C GLU A 450 34.60 29.36 13.71
N CYS A 451 33.79 29.49 12.66
CA CYS A 451 32.75 30.50 12.56
C CYS A 451 31.56 30.19 13.51
N ILE A 452 31.19 28.90 13.65
CA ILE A 452 30.13 28.47 14.58
C ILE A 452 30.47 28.86 16.02
N VAL A 453 31.72 28.64 16.47
CA VAL A 453 32.17 28.99 17.82
C VAL A 453 32.23 30.51 17.99
N ARG A 454 32.74 31.23 16.99
CA ARG A 454 32.85 32.69 17.01
C ARG A 454 31.49 33.40 17.13
N ILE A 455 30.46 32.88 16.46
CA ILE A 455 29.11 33.46 16.41
C ILE A 455 28.19 32.86 17.50
N GLY A 456 28.64 31.83 18.23
CA GLY A 456 27.86 31.20 19.30
C GLY A 456 26.71 30.30 18.83
N LEU A 457 26.84 29.71 17.63
CA LEU A 457 25.81 28.86 17.00
C LEU A 457 25.89 27.37 17.42
N GLU A 458 26.59 27.05 18.50
CA GLU A 458 26.92 25.67 18.91
C GLU A 458 25.68 24.79 19.14
N ALA A 459 24.63 25.35 19.76
CA ALA A 459 23.39 24.65 20.00
C ALA A 459 22.64 24.31 18.70
N LEU A 460 22.66 25.23 17.72
CA LEU A 460 22.04 25.04 16.41
C LEU A 460 22.85 24.06 15.56
N ALA A 461 24.18 24.13 15.63
CA ALA A 461 25.09 23.19 14.98
C ALA A 461 24.91 21.75 15.50
N THR A 462 24.68 21.58 16.80
CA THR A 462 24.40 20.27 17.42
C THR A 462 23.10 19.67 16.90
N GLN A 463 22.04 20.47 16.77
CA GLN A 463 20.78 20.02 16.18
C GLN A 463 20.91 19.69 14.70
N GLU A 464 21.66 20.49 13.93
CA GLU A 464 21.94 20.17 12.53
C GLU A 464 22.73 18.85 12.44
N LEU A 465 23.73 18.63 13.30
CA LEU A 465 24.56 17.42 13.32
C LEU A 465 23.70 16.16 13.49
N GLU A 466 22.75 16.16 14.43
CA GLU A 466 21.81 15.06 14.62
C GLU A 466 20.90 14.85 13.39
N LEU A 467 20.38 15.93 12.79
CA LEU A 467 19.61 15.83 11.54
C LEU A 467 20.45 15.26 10.38
N ARG A 468 21.75 15.60 10.30
CA ARG A 468 22.68 15.08 9.28
C ARG A 468 23.00 13.59 9.50
N LYS A 469 23.07 13.11 10.75
CA LYS A 469 23.13 11.66 11.04
C LYS A 469 21.92 10.93 10.48
N GLY A 470 20.73 11.47 10.71
CA GLY A 470 19.49 10.92 10.16
C GLY A 470 19.47 10.92 8.63
N GLN A 471 19.92 12.02 8.01
CA GLN A 471 20.06 12.11 6.56
C GLN A 471 21.05 11.07 6.01
N ALA A 472 22.17 10.84 6.70
CA ALA A 472 23.16 9.83 6.34
C ALA A 472 22.58 8.41 6.48
N ASN A 473 21.83 8.12 7.55
CA ASN A 473 21.16 6.83 7.75
C ASN A 473 20.15 6.54 6.63
N ASP A 474 19.31 7.51 6.28
CA ASP A 474 18.34 7.39 5.19
C ASP A 474 19.05 7.13 3.85
N ALA A 475 20.13 7.87 3.55
CA ALA A 475 20.88 7.71 2.32
C ALA A 475 21.60 6.35 2.22
N LEU A 476 22.12 5.83 3.33
CA LEU A 476 22.75 4.50 3.39
C LEU A 476 21.71 3.39 3.22
N GLU A 477 20.54 3.50 3.82
CA GLU A 477 19.46 2.51 3.63
C GLU A 477 18.99 2.48 2.17
N ASP A 478 18.74 3.66 1.58
CA ASP A 478 18.40 3.77 0.17
C ASP A 478 19.52 3.21 -0.74
N LEU A 479 20.79 3.40 -0.37
CA LEU A 479 21.93 2.83 -1.09
C LEU A 479 21.95 1.30 -1.03
N ARG A 480 21.74 0.71 0.15
CA ARG A 480 21.66 -0.75 0.33
C ARG A 480 20.55 -1.35 -0.53
N LEU A 481 19.36 -0.74 -0.52
CA LEU A 481 18.23 -1.17 -1.35
C LEU A 481 18.56 -1.08 -2.85
N ALA A 482 19.20 0.00 -3.30
CA ALA A 482 19.60 0.19 -4.69
C ALA A 482 20.66 -0.83 -5.14
N LEU A 483 21.65 -1.13 -4.28
CA LEU A 483 22.68 -2.15 -4.52
C LEU A 483 22.07 -3.57 -4.54
N GLY A 484 21.19 -3.89 -3.59
CA GLY A 484 20.47 -5.17 -3.57
C GLY A 484 19.62 -5.38 -4.82
N HIS A 485 18.90 -4.33 -5.27
CA HIS A 485 18.13 -4.37 -6.52
C HIS A 485 19.03 -4.56 -7.75
N LYS A 486 20.16 -3.84 -7.82
CA LYS A 486 21.16 -4.00 -8.89
C LYS A 486 21.71 -5.44 -8.93
N ALA A 487 22.02 -6.02 -7.78
CA ALA A 487 22.51 -7.40 -7.67
C ALA A 487 21.47 -8.43 -8.13
N LEU A 488 20.21 -8.22 -7.74
CA LEU A 488 19.09 -9.06 -8.16
C LEU A 488 18.91 -9.01 -9.69
N LEU A 489 18.85 -7.82 -10.29
CA LEU A 489 18.72 -7.64 -11.74
C LEU A 489 19.83 -8.34 -12.52
N TRP A 490 21.07 -8.27 -12.02
CA TRP A 490 22.20 -8.96 -12.63
C TRP A 490 21.98 -10.48 -12.66
N ARG A 491 21.57 -11.07 -11.54
CA ARG A 491 21.31 -12.52 -11.42
C ARG A 491 20.10 -12.97 -12.24
N THR A 492 18.99 -12.24 -12.17
CA THR A 492 17.71 -12.69 -12.73
C THR A 492 17.49 -12.32 -14.18
N LYS A 493 18.12 -11.23 -14.67
CA LYS A 493 17.93 -10.73 -16.04
C LYS A 493 19.19 -10.83 -16.91
N VAL A 494 20.38 -10.48 -16.40
CA VAL A 494 21.60 -10.50 -17.23
C VAL A 494 22.13 -11.92 -17.43
N ARG A 495 22.22 -12.73 -16.37
CA ARG A 495 22.73 -14.11 -16.48
C ARG A 495 21.81 -15.05 -17.26
N THR A 496 20.52 -14.75 -17.30
CA THR A 496 19.48 -15.61 -17.90
C THR A 496 19.06 -15.18 -19.31
N ALA A 497 19.48 -14.00 -19.76
CA ALA A 497 19.11 -13.48 -21.08
C ALA A 497 19.66 -14.35 -22.21
N LYS A 498 18.77 -14.81 -23.10
CA LYS A 498 19.11 -15.76 -24.16
C LYS A 498 19.38 -15.08 -25.50
N ASN A 499 18.84 -13.88 -25.69
CA ASN A 499 18.97 -13.13 -26.95
C ASN A 499 19.44 -11.68 -26.70
N ASN A 500 19.91 -11.04 -27.77
CA ASN A 500 20.48 -9.69 -27.70
C ASN A 500 19.46 -8.65 -27.20
N LYS A 501 18.17 -8.79 -27.56
CA LYS A 501 17.11 -7.85 -27.15
C LYS A 501 16.85 -7.90 -25.64
N GLU A 502 16.80 -9.10 -25.06
CA GLU A 502 16.70 -9.30 -23.61
C GLU A 502 17.94 -8.78 -22.88
N ARG A 503 19.14 -9.02 -23.44
CA ARG A 503 20.39 -8.48 -22.88
C ARG A 503 20.35 -6.96 -22.85
N THR A 504 20.00 -6.28 -23.94
CA THR A 504 19.93 -4.81 -23.98
C THR A 504 18.97 -4.26 -22.93
N ARG A 505 17.76 -4.83 -22.81
CA ARG A 505 16.79 -4.41 -21.77
C ARG A 505 17.31 -4.65 -20.36
N ALA A 506 17.97 -5.77 -20.10
CA ALA A 506 18.56 -6.06 -18.80
C ALA A 506 19.66 -5.05 -18.44
N TRP A 507 20.46 -4.63 -19.43
CA TRP A 507 21.47 -3.58 -19.25
C TRP A 507 20.87 -2.19 -19.02
N ASP A 508 19.75 -1.85 -19.68
CA ASP A 508 19.02 -0.59 -19.43
C ASP A 508 18.48 -0.52 -17.98
N ASP A 509 17.93 -1.64 -17.49
CA ASP A 509 17.47 -1.75 -16.11
C ASP A 509 18.63 -1.59 -15.10
N ILE A 510 19.81 -2.17 -15.41
CA ILE A 510 21.02 -2.00 -14.60
C ILE A 510 21.52 -0.56 -14.64
N LYS A 511 21.47 0.11 -15.80
CA LYS A 511 21.85 1.53 -15.92
C LYS A 511 20.95 2.38 -15.04
N THR A 512 19.65 2.07 -15.00
CA THR A 512 18.69 2.73 -14.11
C THR A 512 19.00 2.49 -12.64
N ALA A 513 19.28 1.24 -12.24
CA ALA A 513 19.67 0.92 -10.87
C ALA A 513 21.00 1.60 -10.47
N ARG A 514 21.97 1.69 -11.39
CA ARG A 514 23.26 2.38 -11.18
C ARG A 514 23.07 3.87 -10.91
N ARG A 515 22.21 4.57 -11.67
CA ARG A 515 21.89 5.98 -11.42
C ARG A 515 21.30 6.20 -10.02
N GLN A 516 20.49 5.25 -9.54
CA GLN A 516 19.93 5.32 -8.19
C GLN A 516 21.00 5.12 -7.11
N VAL A 517 21.95 4.20 -7.33
CA VAL A 517 23.13 4.04 -6.46
C VAL A 517 23.93 5.34 -6.38
N GLU A 518 24.30 5.92 -7.52
CA GLU A 518 25.09 7.18 -7.59
C GLU A 518 24.36 8.36 -6.95
N LYS A 519 23.03 8.43 -7.08
CA LYS A 519 22.20 9.43 -6.39
C LYS A 519 22.30 9.28 -4.87
N ASN A 520 22.17 8.08 -4.33
CA ASN A 520 22.20 7.83 -2.90
C ASN A 520 23.59 8.05 -2.31
N VAL A 521 24.64 7.68 -3.04
CA VAL A 521 26.04 7.99 -2.69
C VAL A 521 26.26 9.50 -2.57
N ARG A 522 25.78 10.31 -3.53
CA ARG A 522 25.88 11.78 -3.46
C ARG A 522 25.19 12.36 -2.24
N HIS A 523 23.98 11.89 -1.92
CA HIS A 523 23.26 12.34 -0.72
C HIS A 523 24.05 11.99 0.56
N TYR A 524 24.60 10.79 0.64
CA TYR A 524 25.43 10.36 1.77
C TYR A 524 26.70 11.22 1.90
N HIS A 525 27.43 11.45 0.81
CA HIS A 525 28.63 12.31 0.86
C HIS A 525 28.31 13.74 1.27
N ARG A 526 27.15 14.30 0.87
CA ARG A 526 26.74 15.62 1.38
C ARG A 526 26.52 15.58 2.89
N ALA A 527 25.73 14.62 3.37
CA ALA A 527 25.46 14.50 4.81
C ALA A 527 26.76 14.33 5.60
N ARG A 528 27.69 13.49 5.11
CA ARG A 528 29.01 13.29 5.72
C ARG A 528 29.87 14.56 5.69
N ARG A 529 29.89 15.31 4.58
CA ARG A 529 30.62 16.60 4.52
C ARG A 529 30.08 17.59 5.55
N ALA A 530 28.76 17.67 5.69
CA ALA A 530 28.13 18.50 6.71
C ALA A 530 28.50 18.03 8.13
N LEU A 531 28.55 16.71 8.40
CA LEU A 531 29.03 16.17 9.69
C LEU A 531 30.47 16.58 10.00
N VAL A 532 31.36 16.55 9.00
CA VAL A 532 32.76 17.00 9.15
C VAL A 532 32.82 18.50 9.44
N ALA A 533 32.08 19.31 8.68
CA ALA A 533 32.07 20.77 8.84
C ALA A 533 31.52 21.23 10.20
N LEU A 534 30.56 20.48 10.76
CA LEU A 534 29.99 20.70 12.10
C LEU A 534 30.89 20.20 13.24
N GLY A 535 32.03 19.57 12.93
CA GLY A 535 32.99 19.11 13.94
C GLY A 535 32.61 17.81 14.65
N ALA A 536 31.96 16.87 13.95
CA ALA A 536 31.57 15.59 14.52
C ALA A 536 32.74 14.82 15.15
N ASP A 537 32.48 14.23 16.32
CA ASP A 537 33.46 13.46 17.10
C ASP A 537 34.02 12.25 16.33
N GLU A 538 35.21 11.81 16.74
CA GLU A 538 35.89 10.65 16.15
C GLU A 538 35.04 9.36 16.22
N THR A 539 34.20 9.23 17.25
CA THR A 539 33.21 8.14 17.40
C THR A 539 32.14 8.14 16.29
N ILE A 540 31.71 9.31 15.83
CA ILE A 540 30.73 9.47 14.74
C ILE A 540 31.43 9.22 13.41
N MET A 541 32.67 9.70 13.26
CA MET A 541 33.44 9.55 12.02
C MET A 541 33.93 8.12 11.78
N THR A 542 34.13 7.31 12.84
CA THR A 542 34.39 5.87 12.71
C THR A 542 33.16 5.09 12.24
N GLN A 543 31.95 5.58 12.56
CA GLN A 543 30.68 5.02 12.07
C GLN A 543 30.41 5.43 10.62
N TYR A 544 30.55 6.71 10.27
CA TYR A 544 30.26 7.25 8.94
C TYR A 544 31.54 7.43 8.09
N LYS A 545 32.00 6.35 7.45
CA LYS A 545 33.22 6.34 6.63
C LYS A 545 32.99 6.89 5.22
N VAL A 546 34.06 7.21 4.50
CA VAL A 546 33.96 7.58 3.07
C VAL A 546 33.56 6.33 2.27
N ILE A 547 32.65 6.47 1.32
CA ILE A 547 32.30 5.40 0.38
C ILE A 547 33.25 5.52 -0.82
N GLY A 548 34.10 4.51 -1.03
CA GLY A 548 34.93 4.39 -2.22
C GLY A 548 34.22 3.69 -3.37
N THR A 549 34.84 3.72 -4.56
CA THR A 549 34.36 2.95 -5.73
C THR A 549 34.40 1.44 -5.48
N ASP A 550 35.35 0.97 -4.68
CA ASP A 550 35.46 -0.44 -4.26
C ASP A 550 34.33 -0.86 -3.32
N ASP A 551 33.82 0.03 -2.47
CA ASP A 551 32.68 -0.24 -1.58
C ASP A 551 31.35 -0.42 -2.36
N LEU A 552 31.30 0.09 -3.59
CA LEU A 552 30.15 -0.03 -4.50
C LEU A 552 30.23 -1.29 -5.38
N ARG A 553 31.33 -2.04 -5.32
CA ARG A 553 31.44 -3.34 -5.97
C ARG A 553 30.57 -4.32 -5.20
N LEU A 554 29.68 -4.98 -5.92
CA LEU A 554 28.96 -6.13 -5.38
C LEU A 554 30.00 -7.23 -5.18
N SER A 555 30.18 -7.70 -3.94
CA SER A 555 31.08 -8.82 -3.63
C SER A 555 30.83 -9.99 -4.58
N GLY A 556 31.89 -10.72 -4.96
CA GLY A 556 31.77 -11.92 -5.77
C GLY A 556 30.81 -12.95 -5.15
N ASP A 557 30.70 -12.96 -3.82
CA ASP A 557 29.80 -13.84 -3.05
C ASP A 557 28.30 -13.51 -3.28
N VAL A 558 28.03 -12.23 -3.53
CA VAL A 558 26.71 -11.67 -3.88
C VAL A 558 26.39 -11.87 -5.36
N LEU A 559 27.36 -12.25 -6.18
CA LEU A 559 27.18 -12.53 -7.60
C LEU A 559 27.17 -14.04 -7.89
N ASP A 560 27.94 -14.84 -7.16
CA ASP A 560 28.09 -16.29 -7.36
C ASP A 560 28.42 -17.04 -6.05
N PRO A 561 27.43 -17.69 -5.40
CA PRO A 561 27.67 -18.46 -4.16
C PRO A 561 28.58 -19.68 -4.34
N SER A 562 28.84 -20.10 -5.59
CA SER A 562 29.59 -21.31 -5.95
C SER A 562 31.09 -21.09 -6.12
N ARG A 563 31.58 -19.87 -5.84
CA ARG A 563 32.99 -19.51 -6.03
C ARG A 563 33.87 -20.11 -4.92
N LEU A 564 34.93 -20.84 -5.31
CA LEU A 564 35.99 -21.30 -4.41
C LEU A 564 37.00 -20.16 -4.17
N GLY A 565 37.31 -19.86 -2.91
CA GLY A 565 38.20 -18.75 -2.50
C GLY A 565 37.57 -17.68 -1.59
N GLN A 566 36.61 -18.05 -0.74
CA GLN A 566 35.71 -17.19 0.06
C GLN A 566 36.37 -16.44 1.24
N ARG A 567 37.70 -16.40 1.35
CA ARG A 567 38.37 -16.06 2.61
C ARG A 567 38.65 -14.56 2.82
N ASN A 568 38.51 -13.72 1.78
CA ASN A 568 38.98 -12.32 1.80
C ASN A 568 37.97 -11.24 1.32
N ASP A 569 36.75 -11.59 0.89
CA ASP A 569 35.78 -10.60 0.39
C ASP A 569 34.97 -10.02 1.58
N THR A 570 35.46 -8.94 2.19
CA THR A 570 34.72 -8.22 3.24
C THR A 570 33.65 -7.30 2.61
N LEU A 571 32.39 -7.41 3.04
CA LEU A 571 31.36 -6.46 2.62
C LEU A 571 31.74 -5.03 3.04
N ALA A 572 31.38 -4.05 2.20
CA ALA A 572 31.57 -2.64 2.51
C ALA A 572 31.04 -2.29 3.91
N TRP A 573 31.72 -1.36 4.59
CA TRP A 573 31.46 -1.04 6.00
C TRP A 573 29.99 -0.65 6.28
N PHE A 574 29.30 -0.03 5.33
CA PHE A 574 27.92 0.42 5.52
C PHE A 574 26.90 -0.73 5.56
N TRP A 575 27.27 -1.96 5.18
CA TRP A 575 26.44 -3.14 5.40
C TRP A 575 26.37 -3.57 6.88
N ARG A 576 27.32 -3.08 7.71
CA ARG A 576 27.45 -3.39 9.15
C ARG A 576 26.89 -2.29 10.07
N LEU A 577 26.47 -1.16 9.50
CA LEU A 577 26.00 -0.02 10.29
C LEU A 577 24.59 -0.31 10.84
N GLY A 578 24.47 -0.47 12.16
CA GLY A 578 23.24 -0.82 12.87
C GLY A 578 23.28 -2.20 13.57
N THR A 579 24.24 -3.06 13.22
CA THR A 579 24.43 -4.37 13.87
C THR A 579 25.52 -4.30 14.92
N ASN A 580 25.16 -4.36 16.21
CA ASN A 580 26.09 -4.29 17.35
C ASN A 580 26.99 -5.53 17.55
N ASN A 581 27.11 -6.42 16.55
CA ASN A 581 27.96 -7.61 16.64
C ASN A 581 28.89 -7.72 15.43
N SER A 582 30.18 -7.80 15.71
CA SER A 582 31.30 -7.85 14.75
C SER A 582 31.43 -9.18 13.99
N ASP A 583 30.57 -10.18 14.24
CA ASP A 583 30.71 -11.54 13.70
C ASP A 583 29.70 -11.92 12.59
N GLN A 584 29.00 -10.96 11.98
CA GLN A 584 27.93 -11.25 11.00
C GLN A 584 28.06 -10.49 9.67
N ASP A 585 29.14 -10.75 8.93
CA ASP A 585 29.34 -10.20 7.57
C ASP A 585 28.29 -10.68 6.53
N ASN A 586 27.37 -11.62 6.86
CA ASN A 586 26.37 -12.17 5.92
C ASN A 586 24.89 -11.86 6.25
N SER A 587 24.58 -11.19 7.37
CA SER A 587 23.21 -11.14 7.90
C SER A 587 22.23 -10.32 7.03
N TRP A 588 22.61 -9.10 6.62
CA TRP A 588 21.69 -8.21 5.89
C TRP A 588 21.38 -8.70 4.46
N MET A 589 22.39 -9.12 3.70
CA MET A 589 22.19 -9.57 2.32
C MET A 589 21.38 -10.87 2.29
N GLU A 590 21.60 -11.76 3.25
CA GLU A 590 20.80 -12.97 3.42
C GLU A 590 19.34 -12.63 3.75
N GLU A 591 19.11 -11.69 4.67
CA GLU A 591 17.78 -11.17 4.99
C GLU A 591 17.09 -10.53 3.78
N PHE A 592 17.82 -9.74 2.99
CA PHE A 592 17.31 -9.15 1.75
C PHE A 592 16.91 -10.22 0.72
N TYR A 593 17.75 -11.24 0.51
CA TYR A 593 17.43 -12.34 -0.40
C TYR A 593 16.25 -13.15 0.10
N ARG A 594 16.20 -13.45 1.40
CA ARG A 594 15.09 -14.15 2.05
C ARG A 594 13.77 -13.43 1.81
N VAL A 595 13.69 -12.14 2.10
CA VAL A 595 12.46 -11.35 1.93
C VAL A 595 12.04 -11.25 0.48
N ASN A 596 12.97 -10.98 -0.46
CA ASN A 596 12.65 -10.91 -1.87
C ASN A 596 12.19 -12.25 -2.43
N PHE A 597 12.84 -13.35 -2.02
CA PHE A 597 12.46 -14.71 -2.38
C PHE A 597 11.05 -15.03 -1.89
N LEU A 598 10.77 -14.79 -0.60
CA LEU A 598 9.47 -15.07 0.00
C LEU A 598 8.35 -14.21 -0.60
N ARG A 599 8.60 -12.93 -0.89
CA ARG A 599 7.63 -12.06 -1.56
C ARG A 599 7.41 -12.45 -3.02
N ALA A 600 8.43 -12.92 -3.72
CA ALA A 600 8.29 -13.45 -5.07
C ALA A 600 7.47 -14.74 -5.08
N LYS A 601 7.73 -15.65 -4.13
CA LYS A 601 6.93 -16.85 -3.89
C LYS A 601 5.47 -16.50 -3.61
N ALA A 602 5.22 -15.60 -2.65
CA ALA A 602 3.85 -15.18 -2.31
C ALA A 602 3.09 -14.61 -3.51
N ARG A 603 3.75 -13.81 -4.37
CA ARG A 603 3.14 -13.33 -5.62
C ARG A 603 2.77 -14.47 -6.56
N TYR A 604 3.68 -15.42 -6.78
CA TYR A 604 3.40 -16.59 -7.60
C TYR A 604 2.26 -17.44 -7.01
N ASP A 605 2.29 -17.74 -5.71
CA ASP A 605 1.26 -18.53 -5.04
C ASP A 605 -0.13 -17.87 -5.17
N ARG A 606 -0.22 -16.53 -5.03
CA ARG A 606 -1.49 -15.82 -5.26
C ARG A 606 -2.00 -15.96 -6.69
N TRP A 607 -1.13 -15.99 -7.70
CA TRP A 607 -1.55 -16.27 -9.09
C TRP A 607 -1.94 -17.73 -9.32
N ASP A 608 -1.23 -18.68 -8.71
CA ASP A 608 -1.58 -20.11 -8.78
C ASP A 608 -2.94 -20.38 -8.13
N GLU A 609 -3.21 -19.76 -6.98
CA GLU A 609 -4.51 -19.80 -6.31
C GLU A 609 -5.61 -19.18 -7.17
N GLU A 610 -5.36 -18.02 -7.78
CA GLU A 610 -6.34 -17.32 -8.61
C GLU A 610 -6.83 -18.21 -9.77
N LEU A 611 -5.94 -18.98 -10.40
CA LEU A 611 -6.32 -19.93 -11.44
C LEU A 611 -7.28 -21.02 -10.91
N LYS A 612 -6.99 -21.57 -9.73
CA LYS A 612 -7.84 -22.59 -9.09
C LYS A 612 -9.19 -22.02 -8.67
N ILE A 613 -9.20 -20.80 -8.11
CA ILE A 613 -10.43 -20.13 -7.69
C ILE A 613 -11.33 -19.87 -8.90
N VAL A 614 -10.79 -19.33 -9.98
CA VAL A 614 -11.56 -19.00 -11.19
C VAL A 614 -12.19 -20.25 -11.82
N GLN A 615 -11.50 -21.40 -11.81
CA GLN A 615 -12.07 -22.68 -12.26
C GLN A 615 -13.29 -23.08 -11.43
N HIS A 616 -13.25 -22.89 -10.11
CA HIS A 616 -14.38 -23.17 -9.24
C HIS A 616 -15.50 -22.14 -9.43
N GLU A 617 -15.16 -20.86 -9.65
CA GLU A 617 -16.14 -19.82 -9.94
C GLU A 617 -16.92 -20.09 -11.23
N MET A 618 -16.29 -20.66 -12.26
CA MET A 618 -16.99 -21.14 -13.47
C MET A 618 -18.05 -22.18 -13.14
N GLN A 619 -17.67 -23.21 -12.36
CA GLN A 619 -18.59 -24.26 -11.98
C GLN A 619 -19.73 -23.72 -11.11
N TRP A 620 -19.40 -22.91 -10.09
CA TRP A 620 -20.40 -22.32 -9.20
C TRP A 620 -21.33 -21.35 -9.91
N CYS A 621 -20.85 -20.65 -10.94
CA CYS A 621 -21.69 -19.78 -11.77
C CYS A 621 -22.78 -20.61 -12.47
N VAL A 622 -22.39 -21.71 -13.11
CA VAL A 622 -23.34 -22.63 -13.78
C VAL A 622 -24.30 -23.27 -12.78
N LEU A 623 -23.80 -23.81 -11.66
CA LEU A 623 -24.64 -24.43 -10.63
C LEU A 623 -25.65 -23.43 -10.05
N TYR A 624 -25.25 -22.16 -9.88
CA TYR A 624 -26.18 -21.12 -9.44
C TYR A 624 -27.30 -20.89 -10.45
N PHE A 625 -26.99 -20.86 -11.74
CA PHE A 625 -28.01 -20.70 -12.79
C PHE A 625 -28.99 -21.88 -12.84
N GLU A 626 -28.49 -23.10 -12.68
CA GLU A 626 -29.32 -24.31 -12.58
C GLU A 626 -30.22 -24.27 -11.36
N HIS A 627 -29.69 -23.88 -10.20
CA HIS A 627 -30.48 -23.72 -8.99
C HIS A 627 -31.57 -22.66 -9.13
N GLN A 628 -31.28 -21.52 -9.78
CA GLN A 628 -32.31 -20.51 -10.06
C GLN A 628 -33.37 -21.05 -11.03
N MET A 629 -32.97 -21.80 -12.05
CA MET A 629 -33.90 -22.46 -12.97
C MET A 629 -34.86 -23.39 -12.22
N GLU A 630 -34.36 -24.20 -11.28
CA GLU A 630 -35.18 -25.08 -10.43
C GLU A 630 -36.17 -24.29 -9.56
N ILE A 631 -35.72 -23.25 -8.84
CA ILE A 631 -36.59 -22.39 -8.03
C ILE A 631 -37.72 -21.78 -8.87
N TRP A 632 -37.41 -21.26 -10.06
CA TRP A 632 -38.43 -20.70 -10.94
C TRP A 632 -39.36 -21.76 -11.52
N GLY A 633 -38.88 -22.98 -11.72
CA GLY A 633 -39.69 -24.14 -12.10
C GLY A 633 -40.71 -24.51 -11.03
N GLU A 634 -40.28 -24.59 -9.77
CA GLU A 634 -41.17 -24.82 -8.62
C GLU A 634 -42.24 -23.72 -8.50
N ARG A 635 -41.84 -22.44 -8.67
CA ARG A 635 -42.76 -21.30 -8.69
C ARG A 635 -43.78 -21.40 -9.84
N ALA A 636 -43.36 -21.88 -11.02
CA ALA A 636 -44.27 -22.07 -12.15
C ALA A 636 -45.32 -23.16 -11.85
N GLN A 637 -44.89 -24.25 -11.20
CA GLN A 637 -45.79 -25.33 -10.78
C GLN A 637 -46.76 -24.88 -9.69
N ALA A 638 -46.28 -24.08 -8.72
CA ALA A 638 -47.10 -23.56 -7.62
C ALA A 638 -48.04 -22.42 -8.06
N ALA A 639 -47.79 -21.77 -9.19
CA ALA A 639 -48.59 -20.63 -9.65
C ALA A 639 -50.03 -21.05 -10.02
N THR A 640 -51.01 -20.44 -9.35
CA THR A 640 -52.44 -20.69 -9.60
C THR A 640 -53.00 -19.89 -10.77
N ARG A 641 -52.39 -18.74 -11.09
CA ARG A 641 -52.81 -17.82 -12.17
C ARG A 641 -51.91 -17.96 -13.40
N GLU A 642 -52.48 -17.78 -14.59
CA GLU A 642 -51.76 -17.92 -15.86
C GLU A 642 -50.63 -16.90 -16.04
N GLY A 643 -50.86 -15.63 -15.67
CA GLY A 643 -49.84 -14.57 -15.79
C GLY A 643 -48.54 -14.86 -15.01
N PRO A 644 -48.61 -15.08 -13.68
CA PRO A 644 -47.45 -15.48 -12.89
C PRO A 644 -46.79 -16.78 -13.38
N ARG A 645 -47.58 -17.76 -13.83
CA ARG A 645 -47.05 -19.00 -14.40
C ARG A 645 -46.25 -18.74 -15.68
N ALA A 646 -46.79 -17.95 -16.59
CA ALA A 646 -46.11 -17.57 -17.83
C ALA A 646 -44.81 -16.79 -17.55
N TYR A 647 -44.83 -15.87 -16.58
CA TYR A 647 -43.63 -15.15 -16.16
C TYR A 647 -42.58 -16.10 -15.55
N ALA A 648 -42.98 -17.04 -14.69
CA ALA A 648 -42.08 -18.02 -14.12
C ALA A 648 -41.42 -18.89 -15.20
N HIS A 649 -42.17 -19.38 -16.19
CA HIS A 649 -41.60 -20.10 -17.34
C HIS A 649 -40.62 -19.25 -18.15
N LYS A 650 -40.89 -17.95 -18.33
CA LYS A 650 -39.92 -17.03 -18.96
C LYS A 650 -38.62 -16.96 -18.15
N GLN A 651 -38.70 -16.92 -16.82
CA GLN A 651 -37.52 -16.91 -15.95
C GLN A 651 -36.74 -18.23 -16.06
N VAL A 652 -37.43 -19.38 -16.07
CA VAL A 652 -36.80 -20.71 -16.29
C VAL A 652 -35.98 -20.69 -17.57
N ALA A 653 -36.58 -20.29 -18.70
CA ALA A 653 -35.88 -20.25 -19.99
C ALA A 653 -34.68 -19.29 -19.97
N MET A 654 -34.77 -18.16 -19.26
CA MET A 654 -33.64 -17.23 -19.11
C MET A 654 -32.47 -17.86 -18.35
N TRP A 655 -32.73 -18.49 -17.19
CA TRP A 655 -31.69 -19.13 -16.40
C TRP A 655 -31.09 -20.35 -17.08
N GLU A 656 -31.91 -21.13 -17.80
CA GLU A 656 -31.44 -22.24 -18.64
C GLU A 656 -30.47 -21.75 -19.71
N ASN A 657 -30.79 -20.66 -20.41
CA ASN A 657 -29.88 -20.06 -21.38
C ASN A 657 -28.55 -19.61 -20.74
N PHE A 658 -28.59 -19.00 -19.55
CA PHE A 658 -27.35 -18.64 -18.84
C PHE A 658 -26.52 -19.87 -18.45
N ALA A 659 -27.15 -20.96 -18.02
CA ALA A 659 -26.46 -22.20 -17.72
C ALA A 659 -25.81 -22.81 -18.98
N ILE A 660 -26.54 -22.86 -20.10
CA ILE A 660 -26.03 -23.36 -21.39
C ILE A 660 -24.87 -22.50 -21.89
N ASP A 661 -25.03 -21.17 -21.90
CA ASP A 661 -23.98 -20.25 -22.34
C ASP A 661 -22.75 -20.33 -21.43
N GLY A 662 -22.95 -20.43 -20.11
CA GLY A 662 -21.87 -20.64 -19.14
C GLY A 662 -21.09 -21.93 -19.45
N ARG A 663 -21.78 -23.07 -19.58
CA ARG A 663 -21.14 -24.37 -19.90
C ARG A 663 -20.38 -24.31 -21.23
N ARG A 664 -20.93 -23.67 -22.26
CA ARG A 664 -20.28 -23.53 -23.57
C ARG A 664 -19.05 -22.63 -23.52
N ASN A 665 -19.09 -21.55 -22.75
CA ASN A 665 -18.00 -20.58 -22.69
C ASN A 665 -16.87 -21.01 -21.74
N PHE A 666 -17.17 -21.88 -20.76
CA PHE A 666 -16.19 -22.38 -19.78
C PHE A 666 -15.51 -23.70 -20.18
N SER A 667 -16.05 -24.43 -21.17
CA SER A 667 -15.41 -25.59 -21.80
C SER A 667 -14.28 -25.17 -22.74
#